data_AF-Q9X0S1-F1
#
_entry.id   AF-Q9X0S1-F1
#
_cell.length_a   1.000
_cell.length_b   1.000
_cell.length_c   1.000
_cell.angle_alpha   90.00
_cell.angle_beta   90.00
_cell.angle_gamma   90.00
#
_symmetry.space_group_name_H-M   'P 1'
#
loop_
_entity.id
_entity.type
_entity.pdbx_description
1 polymer ?
#
loop_
_entity_poly.entity_id
_entity_poly.type
_entity_poly.pdbx_seq_one_letter_code
_entity_poly.pdbx_strand_id
1 'polypeptide(L)'
;MTEKKIILADEPLKSPDQDKLGFAPFAKRIATVIQSVQLRESIVFAVYGKWGSGKTTFINFLTSYLNHDSSITIVKFDPWWFSEKEDLIRQFLSNLQFTLNKSTKFKDIAKMLKPYIETLGEIPKFGWIFKIASRFKKNLQKSVIETKEEIINRLKEKDGKIVVIIDDIDRLTAKEIRELFTIVKAIADFPNTVYILAFDKDIVIRALEKVQEGKGEDYLEKIIQIPIELPLADKTSIRKMLFEELDAVLSGTSNELFDSTYWRNVYWDGIDPFINTVRNVKRLINTIRVTYPSVKNEVNAVDFIAIETLRVFCPEVYSIVKDYPDMFCGYSGEIYDVSRRHIEFLKQFHQNWLSRLNFPDDLKENIKNLLKRLFPKFESVFENIYYGPDWEREWRKKYRICCKEIFPRFFIFSVPSDDLSKHEMDFILSSLHNKEALIEHLKRLATQIRSDGSTRLSIFLERMEDYASEISQDYIPVVIEVFFTIGDKLIIPEDENKSFLIPWGNDIRMERIIWRLLRRYDNNSKRFEVLKNAFKNGQALFMMVNVLILFWQQHRKYRDAKESDAILLDENHLKTLQEIVLDKIRKAVEEGSLLNTPSLPVILHQWREWANEDEVKEWVKEIVFSDEKLPIFLTKFLQKTVSWTETSRATNIYWQIDLNWLKDFINLDFLEKRCNEILSNDSIIGTLEDKQKLAIRLFLNEKTKSLDSSTEEQGKDG
;
A
#
# COMPACT_ATOMS: atom_id res chain seq x y z
N MET A 1 23.21 -6.22 20.27
CA MET A 1 24.24 -5.30 19.72
C MET A 1 23.51 -4.11 19.14
N THR A 2 23.90 -2.92 19.61
CA THR A 2 23.32 -1.58 19.44
C THR A 2 22.62 -1.28 18.12
N GLU A 3 21.39 -0.75 18.24
CA GLU A 3 20.66 0.01 17.22
C GLU A 3 21.59 0.98 16.46
N LYS A 4 22.03 0.64 15.25
CA LYS A 4 22.47 1.64 14.28
C LYS A 4 21.27 2.11 13.47
N LYS A 5 20.40 2.89 14.13
CA LYS A 5 19.43 3.78 13.48
C LYS A 5 20.22 4.86 12.74
N ILE A 6 20.67 4.57 11.52
CA ILE A 6 21.46 5.51 10.72
C ILE A 6 20.80 5.58 9.36
N ILE A 7 19.96 6.59 9.16
CA ILE A 7 19.57 7.03 7.83
C ILE A 7 20.86 7.16 7.01
N LEU A 8 20.91 6.53 5.84
CA LEU A 8 22.08 6.54 4.98
C LEU A 8 22.26 7.93 4.39
N ALA A 9 23.21 8.69 4.91
CA ALA A 9 23.53 10.01 4.39
C ALA A 9 23.99 9.90 2.92
N ASP A 10 23.51 10.81 2.09
CA ASP A 10 23.89 10.89 0.68
C ASP A 10 25.19 11.69 0.50
N GLU A 11 26.22 11.29 1.24
CA GLU A 11 27.54 11.90 1.16
C GLU A 11 28.48 11.10 0.23
N PRO A 12 29.31 11.79 -0.56
CA PRO A 12 30.38 11.16 -1.32
C PRO A 12 31.47 10.64 -0.37
N LEU A 13 32.10 9.52 -0.73
CA LEU A 13 33.19 8.96 0.07
C LEU A 13 34.42 9.88 -0.01
N LYS A 14 35.15 9.99 1.09
CA LYS A 14 36.34 10.85 1.20
C LYS A 14 37.65 10.08 1.08
N SER A 15 37.69 8.83 1.60
CA SER A 15 38.89 7.99 1.58
C SER A 15 38.76 6.84 0.59
N PRO A 16 39.79 6.58 -0.25
CA PRO A 16 39.85 5.40 -1.12
C PRO A 16 39.69 4.06 -0.41
N ASP A 17 40.06 3.95 0.87
CA ASP A 17 39.95 2.70 1.65
C ASP A 17 38.49 2.28 1.92
N GLN A 18 37.55 3.21 1.71
CA GLN A 18 36.12 2.96 1.87
C GLN A 18 35.45 2.53 0.55
N ASP A 19 36.22 2.40 -0.53
CA ASP A 19 35.69 2.11 -1.85
C ASP A 19 35.11 0.70 -1.95
N LYS A 20 33.81 0.63 -2.14
CA LYS A 20 33.07 -0.61 -2.38
C LYS A 20 32.74 -0.83 -3.86
N LEU A 21 32.99 0.16 -4.72
CA LEU A 21 32.54 0.17 -6.12
C LEU A 21 33.68 0.12 -7.14
N GLY A 22 34.93 0.14 -6.70
CA GLY A 22 36.09 -0.05 -7.56
C GLY A 22 36.55 1.22 -8.29
N PHE A 23 36.19 2.41 -7.80
CA PHE A 23 36.68 3.69 -8.32
C PHE A 23 38.14 3.97 -7.95
N ALA A 24 38.61 3.49 -6.80
CA ALA A 24 39.92 3.80 -6.24
C ALA A 24 41.09 3.38 -7.15
N PRO A 25 41.13 2.15 -7.72
CA PRO A 25 42.20 1.76 -8.65
C PRO A 25 42.26 2.64 -9.90
N PHE A 26 41.10 3.07 -10.41
CA PHE A 26 41.05 3.94 -11.58
C PHE A 26 41.49 5.37 -11.25
N ALA A 27 41.00 5.94 -10.14
CA ALA A 27 41.44 7.25 -9.64
C ALA A 27 42.96 7.28 -9.40
N LYS A 28 43.53 6.20 -8.87
CA LYS A 28 44.98 6.06 -8.67
C LYS A 28 45.76 6.10 -9.98
N ARG A 29 45.29 5.40 -11.02
CA ARG A 29 45.93 5.44 -12.35
C ARG A 29 45.96 6.85 -12.94
N ILE A 30 44.83 7.56 -12.88
CA ILE A 30 44.76 8.95 -13.35
C ILE A 30 45.67 9.87 -12.52
N ALA A 31 45.72 9.70 -11.19
CA ALA A 31 46.64 10.43 -10.33
C ALA A 31 48.10 10.23 -10.77
N THR A 32 48.50 8.98 -11.03
CA THR A 32 49.87 8.66 -11.48
C THR A 32 50.20 9.30 -12.83
N VAL A 33 49.26 9.35 -13.78
CA VAL A 33 49.46 10.05 -15.06
C VAL A 33 49.67 11.55 -14.82
N ILE A 34 48.84 12.17 -13.98
CA ILE A 34 48.96 13.59 -13.63
C ILE A 34 50.30 13.87 -12.93
N GLN A 35 50.76 12.96 -12.06
CA GLN A 35 52.04 13.08 -11.36
C GLN A 35 53.25 12.93 -12.29
N SER A 36 53.21 12.01 -13.26
CA SER A 36 54.35 11.71 -14.13
C SER A 36 54.49 12.62 -15.35
N VAL A 37 53.40 13.22 -15.85
CA VAL A 37 53.44 14.01 -17.08
C VAL A 37 54.20 15.33 -16.90
N GLN A 38 55.15 15.64 -17.78
CA GLN A 38 55.79 16.97 -17.80
C GLN A 38 54.93 17.92 -18.65
N LEU A 39 54.40 18.98 -18.03
CA LEU A 39 53.44 19.88 -18.66
C LEU A 39 54.12 21.17 -19.12
N ARG A 40 54.30 21.34 -20.43
CA ARG A 40 54.74 22.64 -20.99
C ARG A 40 53.57 23.58 -21.29
N GLU A 41 52.41 22.99 -21.49
CA GLU A 41 51.12 23.65 -21.69
C GLU A 41 50.14 23.07 -20.67
N SER A 42 48.94 23.63 -20.61
CA SER A 42 47.90 23.04 -19.79
C SER A 42 47.23 21.85 -20.44
N ILE A 43 46.45 21.13 -19.63
CA ILE A 43 45.62 20.05 -20.12
C ILE A 43 44.29 20.04 -19.37
N VAL A 44 43.18 19.85 -20.10
CA VAL A 44 41.83 19.75 -19.53
C VAL A 44 41.34 18.32 -19.66
N PHE A 45 41.15 17.71 -18.50
CA PHE A 45 40.43 16.46 -18.33
C PHE A 45 38.95 16.76 -18.06
N ALA A 46 38.07 15.95 -18.62
CA ALA A 46 36.68 15.91 -18.20
C ALA A 46 36.35 14.55 -17.59
N VAL A 47 35.65 14.55 -16.47
CA VAL A 47 35.14 13.34 -15.80
C VAL A 47 33.64 13.28 -16.02
N TYR A 48 33.22 12.48 -16.98
CA TYR A 48 31.82 12.28 -17.33
C TYR A 48 31.17 11.24 -16.44
N GLY A 49 29.98 11.56 -15.96
CA GLY A 49 29.14 10.61 -15.24
C GLY A 49 27.73 11.15 -15.04
N LYS A 50 26.73 10.28 -15.17
CA LYS A 50 25.33 10.64 -14.88
C LYS A 50 25.17 11.06 -13.42
N TRP A 51 24.11 11.81 -13.13
CA TRP A 51 23.76 12.14 -11.75
C TRP A 51 23.74 10.88 -10.86
N GLY A 52 24.49 10.90 -9.75
CA GLY A 52 24.58 9.78 -8.81
C GLY A 52 25.58 8.67 -9.17
N SER A 53 26.35 8.81 -10.25
CA SER A 53 27.36 7.81 -10.67
C SER A 53 28.61 7.76 -9.79
N GLY A 54 28.76 8.67 -8.83
CA GLY A 54 29.93 8.73 -7.95
C GLY A 54 31.03 9.70 -8.40
N LYS A 55 30.75 10.67 -9.29
CA LYS A 55 31.71 11.72 -9.72
C LYS A 55 32.50 12.34 -8.57
N THR A 56 31.81 12.91 -7.60
CA THR A 56 32.45 13.55 -6.44
C THR A 56 33.27 12.57 -5.59
N THR A 57 32.83 11.31 -5.45
CA THR A 57 33.60 10.25 -4.79
C THR A 57 34.91 9.97 -5.54
N PHE A 58 34.85 9.82 -6.86
CA PHE A 58 36.04 9.63 -7.70
C PHE A 58 36.99 10.83 -7.59
N ILE A 59 36.47 12.06 -7.64
CA ILE A 59 37.25 13.29 -7.48
C ILE A 59 37.90 13.36 -6.10
N ASN A 60 37.22 12.93 -5.03
CA ASN A 60 37.80 12.86 -3.69
C ASN A 60 38.96 11.86 -3.64
N PHE A 61 38.80 10.67 -4.23
CA PHE A 61 39.88 9.67 -4.30
C PHE A 61 41.07 10.18 -5.10
N LEU A 62 40.81 10.78 -6.26
CA LEU A 62 41.84 11.40 -7.09
C LEU A 62 42.61 12.48 -6.33
N THR A 63 41.87 13.37 -5.64
CA THR A 63 42.47 14.40 -4.77
C THR A 63 43.33 13.76 -3.69
N SER A 64 42.85 12.70 -3.03
CA SER A 64 43.59 12.01 -1.97
C SER A 64 44.92 11.48 -2.48
N TYR A 65 44.96 10.88 -3.68
CA TYR A 65 46.21 10.39 -4.27
C TYR A 65 47.17 11.51 -4.69
N LEU A 66 46.64 12.63 -5.21
CA LEU A 66 47.44 13.79 -5.62
C LEU A 66 48.03 14.56 -4.43
N ASN A 67 47.33 14.61 -3.29
CA ASN A 67 47.80 15.30 -2.09
C ASN A 67 49.11 14.73 -1.51
N HIS A 68 49.49 13.51 -1.87
CA HIS A 68 50.75 12.91 -1.44
C HIS A 68 51.97 13.48 -2.18
N ASP A 69 51.77 14.24 -3.25
CA ASP A 69 52.83 14.84 -4.05
C ASP A 69 52.99 16.34 -3.75
N SER A 70 54.06 16.70 -3.03
CA SER A 70 54.39 18.10 -2.70
C SER A 70 54.72 18.98 -3.91
N SER A 71 54.90 18.39 -5.10
CA SER A 71 55.01 19.12 -6.36
C SER A 71 53.69 19.66 -6.88
N ILE A 72 52.55 19.20 -6.34
CA ILE A 72 51.21 19.55 -6.81
C ILE A 72 50.53 20.50 -5.82
N THR A 73 50.00 21.61 -6.33
CA THR A 73 49.08 22.49 -5.61
C THR A 73 47.66 22.28 -6.15
N ILE A 74 46.76 21.74 -5.32
CA ILE A 74 45.36 21.47 -5.71
C ILE A 74 44.49 22.68 -5.41
N VAL A 75 43.71 23.12 -6.41
CA VAL A 75 42.72 24.19 -6.34
C VAL A 75 41.35 23.57 -6.58
N LYS A 76 40.52 23.46 -5.53
CA LYS A 76 39.14 22.98 -5.68
C LYS A 76 38.19 24.16 -5.82
N PHE A 77 37.31 24.10 -6.81
CA PHE A 77 36.27 25.10 -7.04
C PHE A 77 34.93 24.43 -7.29
N ASP A 78 33.97 24.68 -6.42
CA ASP A 78 32.57 24.27 -6.61
C ASP A 78 31.78 25.51 -7.08
N PRO A 79 31.44 25.61 -8.37
CA PRO A 79 30.75 26.77 -8.92
C PRO A 79 29.32 26.89 -8.40
N TRP A 80 28.72 25.79 -7.90
CA TRP A 80 27.35 25.79 -7.40
C TRP A 80 27.16 26.72 -6.18
N TRP A 81 28.17 26.85 -5.32
CA TRP A 81 28.15 27.76 -4.15
C TRP A 81 28.07 29.25 -4.53
N PHE A 82 28.29 29.52 -5.80
CA PHE A 82 28.44 30.85 -6.37
C PHE A 82 27.43 31.13 -7.49
N SER A 83 26.50 30.20 -7.73
CA SER A 83 25.41 30.37 -8.69
C SER A 83 24.53 31.57 -8.32
N GLU A 84 24.02 32.27 -9.33
CA GLU A 84 23.23 33.52 -9.25
C GLU A 84 23.96 34.74 -8.66
N LYS A 85 25.21 34.60 -8.20
CA LYS A 85 26.03 35.74 -7.79
C LYS A 85 26.62 36.44 -9.01
N GLU A 86 26.76 37.75 -8.93
CA GLU A 86 27.45 38.50 -9.98
C GLU A 86 28.92 38.10 -10.01
N ASP A 87 29.34 37.53 -11.16
CA ASP A 87 30.72 37.27 -11.59
C ASP A 87 31.37 35.95 -11.09
N LEU A 88 31.02 34.83 -11.75
CA LEU A 88 31.65 33.51 -11.56
C LEU A 88 33.16 33.52 -11.88
N ILE A 89 33.60 34.40 -12.82
CA ILE A 89 35.00 34.54 -13.23
C ILE A 89 35.83 35.05 -12.07
N ARG A 90 35.40 36.15 -11.47
CA ARG A 90 36.07 36.74 -10.31
C ARG A 90 36.14 35.78 -9.15
N GLN A 91 35.09 34.99 -8.91
CA GLN A 91 35.04 34.02 -7.83
C GLN A 91 36.02 32.86 -8.06
N PHE A 92 36.07 32.32 -9.27
CA PHE A 92 37.07 31.31 -9.65
C PHE A 92 38.50 31.83 -9.47
N LEU A 93 38.81 32.99 -10.04
CA LEU A 93 40.16 33.56 -9.97
C LEU A 93 40.55 33.95 -8.54
N SER A 94 39.61 34.45 -7.73
CA SER A 94 39.87 34.75 -6.32
C SER A 94 40.18 33.48 -5.51
N ASN A 95 39.47 32.38 -5.79
CA ASN A 95 39.75 31.10 -5.16
C ASN A 95 41.11 30.52 -5.59
N LEU A 96 41.45 30.64 -6.88
CA LEU A 96 42.77 30.31 -7.43
C LEU A 96 43.86 31.12 -6.72
N GLN A 97 43.70 32.45 -6.68
CA GLN A 97 44.63 33.37 -6.03
C GLN A 97 44.84 33.03 -4.55
N PHE A 98 43.75 32.80 -3.81
CA PHE A 98 43.80 32.47 -2.39
C PHE A 98 44.54 31.17 -2.13
N THR A 99 44.30 30.14 -2.96
CA THR A 99 44.94 28.83 -2.84
C THR A 99 46.42 28.92 -3.19
N LEU A 100 46.78 29.60 -4.29
CA LEU A 100 48.17 29.78 -4.69
C LEU A 100 48.97 30.63 -3.69
N ASN A 101 48.34 31.60 -3.00
CA ASN A 101 48.99 32.42 -1.98
C ASN A 101 49.42 31.61 -0.74
N LYS A 102 48.75 30.47 -0.49
CA LYS A 102 49.13 29.52 0.56
C LYS A 102 50.24 28.56 0.12
N SER A 103 50.45 28.41 -1.18
CA SER A 103 51.54 27.60 -1.73
C SER A 103 52.86 28.34 -1.62
N THR A 104 53.91 27.66 -1.15
CA THR A 104 55.26 28.24 -1.13
C THR A 104 55.84 28.45 -2.52
N LYS A 105 55.39 27.65 -3.51
CA LYS A 105 55.91 27.65 -4.89
C LYS A 105 55.28 28.73 -5.77
N PHE A 106 54.00 29.01 -5.57
CA PHE A 106 53.19 29.88 -6.44
C PHE A 106 52.76 31.20 -5.78
N LYS A 107 53.38 31.57 -4.64
CA LYS A 107 53.00 32.78 -3.88
C LYS A 107 53.17 34.08 -4.65
N ASP A 108 54.21 34.18 -5.47
CA ASP A 108 54.46 35.32 -6.35
C ASP A 108 53.42 35.42 -7.47
N ILE A 109 53.05 34.28 -8.08
CA ILE A 109 51.94 34.21 -9.05
C ILE A 109 50.64 34.71 -8.41
N ALA A 110 50.36 34.31 -7.17
CA ALA A 110 49.18 34.77 -6.45
C ALA A 110 49.15 36.29 -6.20
N LYS A 111 50.31 36.93 -6.04
CA LYS A 111 50.39 38.40 -5.94
C LYS A 111 50.08 39.07 -7.27
N MET A 112 50.51 38.48 -8.39
CA MET A 112 50.25 38.97 -9.74
C MET A 112 48.80 38.74 -10.20
N LEU A 113 48.15 37.69 -9.71
CA LEU A 113 46.73 37.42 -9.97
C LEU A 113 45.81 38.49 -9.36
N LYS A 114 46.20 39.13 -8.27
CA LYS A 114 45.37 40.16 -7.60
C LYS A 114 45.02 41.35 -8.51
N PRO A 115 45.99 42.09 -9.09
CA PRO A 115 45.69 43.20 -10.00
C PRO A 115 45.00 42.72 -11.30
N TYR A 116 45.30 41.48 -11.75
CA TYR A 116 44.62 40.87 -12.89
C TYR A 116 43.12 40.69 -12.64
N ILE A 117 42.74 40.20 -11.45
CA ILE A 117 41.34 40.02 -11.04
C ILE A 117 40.62 41.36 -10.92
N GLU A 118 41.26 42.35 -10.29
CA GLU A 118 40.71 43.70 -10.12
C GLU A 118 40.42 44.36 -11.47
N THR A 119 41.34 44.24 -12.43
CA THR A 119 41.18 44.82 -13.78
C THR A 119 40.17 44.06 -14.63
N LEU A 120 40.06 42.73 -14.48
CA LEU A 120 39.05 41.92 -15.18
C LEU A 120 37.63 42.21 -14.70
N GLY A 121 37.44 42.48 -13.41
CA GLY A 121 36.13 42.81 -12.83
C GLY A 121 35.55 44.16 -13.29
N GLU A 122 36.38 45.04 -13.86
CA GLU A 122 35.95 46.33 -14.45
C GLU A 122 35.46 46.17 -15.90
N ILE A 123 35.63 45.00 -16.51
CA ILE A 123 35.15 44.70 -17.86
C ILE A 123 33.69 44.21 -17.75
N PRO A 124 32.67 44.93 -18.26
CA PRO A 124 31.29 44.50 -18.15
C PRO A 124 31.08 43.14 -18.81
N LYS A 125 30.21 42.34 -18.17
CA LYS A 125 29.85 40.95 -18.45
C LYS A 125 30.08 40.57 -19.91
N PHE A 126 30.94 39.56 -20.08
CA PHE A 126 31.50 38.91 -21.28
C PHE A 126 30.48 38.41 -22.35
N GLY A 127 29.35 39.11 -22.56
CA GLY A 127 28.28 38.74 -23.48
C GLY A 127 28.48 39.21 -24.93
N TRP A 128 29.55 39.97 -25.24
CA TRP A 128 29.71 40.66 -26.53
C TRP A 128 31.15 40.71 -27.07
N ILE A 129 31.95 39.67 -26.88
CA ILE A 129 33.24 39.51 -27.57
C ILE A 129 32.89 39.07 -28.99
N PHE A 130 32.56 39.98 -29.91
CA PHE A 130 33.57 40.66 -30.72
C PHE A 130 33.21 42.10 -31.15
N LYS A 131 32.04 42.66 -30.80
CA LYS A 131 31.54 43.93 -31.39
C LYS A 131 31.75 45.19 -30.53
N ILE A 132 32.11 45.08 -29.25
CA ILE A 132 32.30 46.23 -28.34
C ILE A 132 33.77 46.40 -27.93
N ALA A 133 34.73 45.84 -28.66
CA ALA A 133 36.14 46.16 -28.47
C ALA A 133 36.49 47.62 -28.84
N SER A 134 35.60 48.33 -29.52
CA SER A 134 35.84 49.69 -30.03
C SER A 134 35.57 50.84 -29.05
N ARG A 135 34.96 50.58 -27.87
CA ARG A 135 34.64 51.63 -26.87
C ARG A 135 35.30 51.46 -25.50
N PHE A 136 36.09 50.41 -25.28
CA PHE A 136 36.91 50.26 -24.07
C PHE A 136 38.28 50.92 -24.25
N LYS A 137 38.80 51.56 -23.19
CA LYS A 137 40.15 52.16 -23.20
C LYS A 137 41.17 51.10 -23.63
N LYS A 138 41.75 51.27 -24.82
CA LYS A 138 42.79 50.41 -25.42
C LYS A 138 43.95 50.08 -24.45
N ASN A 139 44.22 50.98 -23.50
CA ASN A 139 45.25 50.82 -22.46
C ASN A 139 44.90 49.78 -21.39
N LEU A 140 43.61 49.62 -21.00
CA LEU A 140 43.20 48.61 -20.01
C LEU A 140 43.30 47.20 -20.59
N GLN A 141 42.86 46.99 -21.84
CA GLN A 141 42.99 45.70 -22.53
C GLN A 141 44.46 45.31 -22.69
N LYS A 142 45.32 46.25 -23.08
CA LYS A 142 46.76 46.03 -23.21
C LYS A 142 47.38 45.61 -21.86
N SER A 143 47.02 46.28 -20.77
CA SER A 143 47.50 45.95 -19.42
C SER A 143 47.07 44.54 -18.95
N VAL A 144 45.85 44.09 -19.27
CA VAL A 144 45.36 42.75 -18.90
C VAL A 144 46.13 41.65 -19.66
N ILE A 145 46.36 41.86 -20.96
CA ILE A 145 47.12 40.92 -21.80
C ILE A 145 48.58 40.85 -21.32
N GLU A 146 49.24 41.99 -21.08
CA GLU A 146 50.61 42.05 -20.57
C GLU A 146 50.74 41.36 -19.20
N THR A 147 49.79 41.59 -18.29
CA THR A 147 49.77 40.91 -16.97
C THR A 147 49.59 39.40 -17.13
N LYS A 148 48.73 38.96 -18.05
CA LYS A 148 48.53 37.54 -18.34
C LYS A 148 49.80 36.90 -18.90
N GLU A 149 50.48 37.54 -19.84
CA GLU A 149 51.74 37.06 -20.41
C GLU A 149 52.84 36.99 -19.35
N GLU A 150 52.91 37.95 -18.43
CA GLU A 150 53.85 37.91 -17.30
C GLU A 150 53.57 36.73 -16.38
N ILE A 151 52.30 36.47 -16.04
CA ILE A 151 51.88 35.29 -15.26
C ILE A 151 52.30 34.00 -15.98
N ILE A 152 52.06 33.89 -17.28
CA ILE A 152 52.45 32.73 -18.08
C ILE A 152 53.96 32.50 -18.05
N ASN A 153 54.76 33.54 -18.29
CA ASN A 153 56.22 33.43 -18.29
C ASN A 153 56.75 33.01 -16.92
N ARG A 154 56.22 33.60 -15.84
CA ARG A 154 56.56 33.19 -14.47
C ARG A 154 56.17 31.77 -14.17
N LEU A 155 55.00 31.31 -14.61
CA LEU A 155 54.55 29.94 -14.41
C LEU A 155 55.46 28.91 -15.12
N LYS A 156 56.05 29.25 -16.28
CA LYS A 156 57.02 28.38 -16.99
C LYS A 156 58.32 28.18 -16.21
N GLU A 157 58.71 29.17 -15.39
CA GLU A 157 59.92 29.13 -14.55
C GLU A 157 59.71 28.35 -13.24
N LYS A 158 58.47 27.96 -12.91
CA LYS A 158 58.17 27.25 -11.67
C LYS A 158 58.28 25.74 -11.82
N ASP A 159 58.89 25.13 -10.83
CA ASP A 159 58.81 23.69 -10.60
C ASP A 159 57.53 23.33 -9.83
N GLY A 160 56.76 22.39 -10.38
CA GLY A 160 55.51 21.90 -9.79
C GLY A 160 54.30 22.18 -10.66
N LYS A 161 53.15 21.63 -10.26
CA LYS A 161 51.90 21.67 -11.04
C LYS A 161 50.77 22.29 -10.25
N ILE A 162 49.88 22.97 -10.94
CA ILE A 162 48.60 23.43 -10.39
C ILE A 162 47.52 22.46 -10.91
N VAL A 163 46.77 21.81 -10.02
CA VAL A 163 45.64 20.96 -10.41
C VAL A 163 44.35 21.65 -9.99
N VAL A 164 43.61 22.17 -10.96
CA VAL A 164 42.31 22.82 -10.79
C VAL A 164 41.21 21.78 -10.96
N ILE A 165 40.42 21.57 -9.91
CA ILE A 165 39.29 20.64 -9.90
C ILE A 165 38.00 21.45 -9.83
N ILE A 166 37.11 21.23 -10.79
CA ILE A 166 35.79 21.85 -10.86
C ILE A 166 34.74 20.74 -10.92
N ASP A 167 33.87 20.66 -9.91
CA ASP A 167 32.79 19.65 -9.81
C ASP A 167 31.41 20.33 -9.90
N ASP A 168 30.33 19.55 -9.94
CA ASP A 168 28.93 20.03 -9.90
C ASP A 168 28.54 21.06 -10.98
N ILE A 169 29.25 21.07 -12.12
CA ILE A 169 28.97 21.98 -13.25
C ILE A 169 27.55 21.76 -13.80
N ASP A 170 27.06 20.52 -13.80
CA ASP A 170 25.72 20.14 -14.27
C ASP A 170 24.57 20.68 -13.40
N ARG A 171 24.87 21.36 -12.28
CA ARG A 171 23.85 22.09 -11.49
C ARG A 171 23.68 23.55 -11.90
N LEU A 172 24.62 24.10 -12.65
CA LEU A 172 24.59 25.51 -13.07
C LEU A 172 23.53 25.77 -14.14
N THR A 173 23.11 27.03 -14.28
CA THR A 173 22.27 27.47 -15.40
C THR A 173 23.04 27.40 -16.72
N ALA A 174 22.31 27.32 -17.84
CA ALA A 174 22.92 27.28 -19.17
C ALA A 174 23.91 28.43 -19.43
N LYS A 175 23.58 29.64 -18.95
CA LYS A 175 24.44 30.82 -19.07
C LYS A 175 25.73 30.67 -18.25
N GLU A 176 25.62 30.22 -17.00
CA GLU A 176 26.77 30.01 -16.11
C GLU A 176 27.66 28.87 -16.62
N ILE A 177 27.10 27.79 -17.17
CA ILE A 177 27.86 26.71 -17.82
C ILE A 177 28.71 27.29 -18.95
N ARG A 178 28.10 28.06 -19.87
CA ARG A 178 28.84 28.70 -20.96
C ARG A 178 29.92 29.64 -20.45
N GLU A 179 29.62 30.45 -19.44
CA GLU A 179 30.59 31.35 -18.80
C GLU A 179 31.75 30.56 -18.20
N LEU A 180 31.49 29.48 -17.45
CA LEU A 180 32.51 28.61 -16.87
C LEU A 180 33.43 28.00 -17.93
N PHE A 181 32.88 27.44 -19.00
CA PHE A 181 33.71 26.90 -20.07
C PHE A 181 34.49 27.99 -20.82
N THR A 182 33.96 29.21 -20.91
CA THR A 182 34.69 30.36 -21.45
C THR A 182 35.87 30.74 -20.54
N ILE A 183 35.70 30.72 -19.22
CA ILE A 183 36.77 30.91 -18.22
C ILE A 183 37.85 29.86 -18.44
N VAL A 184 37.45 28.58 -18.45
CA VAL A 184 38.37 27.47 -18.64
C VAL A 184 39.13 27.71 -19.93
N LYS A 185 38.48 28.01 -21.06
CA LYS A 185 39.18 28.30 -22.31
C LYS A 185 40.13 29.52 -22.23
N ALA A 186 39.72 30.59 -21.56
CA ALA A 186 40.46 31.84 -21.51
C ALA A 186 41.68 31.81 -20.56
N ILE A 187 41.63 30.99 -19.53
CA ILE A 187 42.69 30.83 -18.50
C ILE A 187 43.35 29.44 -18.60
N ALA A 188 42.85 28.60 -19.50
CA ALA A 188 43.41 27.28 -19.76
C ALA A 188 44.86 27.39 -20.17
N ASP A 189 45.34 28.40 -20.88
CA ASP A 189 46.72 28.48 -21.37
C ASP A 189 47.81 28.68 -20.29
N PHE A 190 47.48 28.64 -19.00
CA PHE A 190 48.46 28.66 -17.92
C PHE A 190 49.33 27.39 -17.95
N PRO A 191 50.66 27.51 -18.14
CA PRO A 191 51.55 26.36 -18.18
C PRO A 191 51.59 25.69 -16.81
N ASN A 192 52.07 24.44 -16.76
CA ASN A 192 52.11 23.64 -15.54
C ASN A 192 50.73 23.45 -14.85
N THR A 193 49.62 23.57 -15.60
CA THR A 193 48.26 23.51 -15.03
C THR A 193 47.44 22.35 -15.61
N VAL A 194 46.79 21.58 -14.75
CA VAL A 194 45.82 20.52 -15.11
C VAL A 194 44.45 20.96 -14.65
N TYR A 195 43.47 20.95 -15.55
CA TYR A 195 42.06 21.16 -15.22
C TYR A 195 41.33 19.82 -15.20
N ILE A 196 40.47 19.61 -14.21
CA ILE A 196 39.64 18.41 -14.07
C ILE A 196 38.19 18.87 -13.90
N LEU A 197 37.38 18.69 -14.93
CA LEU A 197 35.99 19.13 -14.96
C LEU A 197 35.06 17.94 -14.80
N ALA A 198 34.33 17.83 -13.68
CA ALA A 198 33.40 16.73 -13.44
C ALA A 198 31.95 17.18 -13.68
N PHE A 199 31.25 16.49 -14.58
CA PHE A 199 29.86 16.83 -14.95
C PHE A 199 29.09 15.72 -15.66
N ASP A 200 27.77 15.87 -15.74
CA ASP A 200 26.90 15.07 -16.62
C ASP A 200 26.95 15.62 -18.05
N LYS A 201 27.54 14.84 -18.96
CA LYS A 201 27.80 15.23 -20.36
C LYS A 201 26.52 15.68 -21.07
N ASP A 202 25.44 14.93 -20.93
CA ASP A 202 24.19 15.18 -21.65
C ASP A 202 23.49 16.46 -21.14
N ILE A 203 23.54 16.70 -19.83
CA ILE A 203 22.99 17.93 -19.23
C ILE A 203 23.75 19.15 -19.75
N VAL A 204 25.09 19.09 -19.75
CA VAL A 204 25.93 20.21 -20.20
C VAL A 204 25.80 20.46 -21.70
N ILE A 205 25.73 19.43 -22.53
CA ILE A 205 25.49 19.58 -23.99
C ILE A 205 24.17 20.32 -24.23
N ARG A 206 23.07 19.84 -23.64
CA ARG A 206 21.75 20.48 -23.79
C ARG A 206 21.73 21.90 -23.25
N ALA A 207 22.49 22.17 -22.19
CA ALA A 207 22.59 23.50 -21.62
C ALA A 207 23.32 24.45 -22.58
N LEU A 208 24.45 24.02 -23.13
CA LEU A 208 25.23 24.79 -24.09
C LEU A 208 24.44 25.08 -25.38
N GLU A 209 23.69 24.10 -25.91
CA GLU A 209 22.82 24.26 -27.09
C GLU A 209 21.77 25.37 -26.94
N LYS A 210 21.37 25.71 -25.70
CA LYS A 210 20.41 26.79 -25.43
C LYS A 210 21.01 28.20 -25.53
N VAL A 211 22.34 28.32 -25.43
CA VAL A 211 23.02 29.62 -25.21
C VAL A 211 24.13 29.93 -26.22
N GLN A 212 24.35 29.04 -27.19
CA GLN A 212 25.32 29.21 -28.27
C GLN A 212 24.76 28.69 -29.59
N GLU A 213 25.33 29.17 -30.71
CA GLU A 213 25.05 28.63 -32.03
C GLU A 213 25.91 27.38 -32.29
N GLY A 214 25.30 26.32 -32.85
CA GLY A 214 25.97 25.05 -33.14
C GLY A 214 25.72 23.96 -32.09
N LYS A 215 26.32 22.79 -32.30
CA LYS A 215 26.13 21.63 -31.40
C LYS A 215 26.89 21.82 -30.09
N GLY A 216 26.28 21.46 -28.97
CA GLY A 216 26.92 21.53 -27.65
C GLY A 216 28.16 20.65 -27.56
N GLU A 217 28.15 19.50 -28.23
CA GLU A 217 29.25 18.54 -28.28
C GLU A 217 30.52 19.13 -28.94
N ASP A 218 30.38 19.74 -30.11
CA ASP A 218 31.49 20.41 -30.82
C ASP A 218 32.15 21.52 -29.98
N TYR A 219 31.41 22.15 -29.07
CA TYR A 219 31.94 23.15 -28.17
C TYR A 219 32.77 22.51 -27.04
N LEU A 220 32.30 21.40 -26.48
CA LEU A 220 33.03 20.66 -25.45
C LEU A 220 34.34 20.07 -25.99
N GLU A 221 34.33 19.50 -27.20
CA GLU A 221 35.52 18.94 -27.84
C GLU A 221 36.65 19.97 -28.04
N LYS A 222 36.31 21.25 -28.24
CA LYS A 222 37.30 22.33 -28.37
C LYS A 222 38.03 22.66 -27.06
N ILE A 223 37.48 22.27 -25.92
CA ILE A 223 37.99 22.62 -24.60
C ILE A 223 38.58 21.40 -23.91
N ILE A 224 37.97 20.23 -24.08
CA ILE A 224 38.31 19.00 -23.38
C ILE A 224 39.30 18.21 -24.24
N GLN A 225 40.56 18.12 -23.79
CA GLN A 225 41.57 17.31 -24.47
C GLN A 225 41.48 15.84 -24.08
N ILE A 226 41.13 15.52 -22.82
CA ILE A 226 41.04 14.14 -22.34
C ILE A 226 39.67 13.88 -21.70
N PRO A 227 38.74 13.22 -22.42
CA PRO A 227 37.51 12.73 -21.83
C PRO A 227 37.77 11.45 -21.02
N ILE A 228 37.30 11.43 -19.78
CA ILE A 228 37.28 10.28 -18.88
C ILE A 228 35.82 9.95 -18.60
N GLU A 229 35.35 8.82 -19.09
CA GLU A 229 34.09 8.25 -18.65
C GLU A 229 34.31 7.46 -17.36
N LEU A 230 33.53 7.76 -16.32
CA LEU A 230 33.60 6.96 -15.11
C LEU A 230 33.14 5.53 -15.40
N PRO A 231 33.88 4.52 -14.88
CA PRO A 231 33.44 3.15 -15.01
C PRO A 231 32.07 3.01 -14.34
N LEU A 232 31.16 2.29 -15.00
CA LEU A 232 29.87 1.95 -14.39
C LEU A 232 30.14 1.15 -13.13
N ALA A 233 29.56 1.59 -12.01
CA ALA A 233 29.55 0.79 -10.81
C ALA A 233 28.91 -0.57 -11.14
N ASP A 234 29.58 -1.66 -10.74
CA ASP A 234 29.08 -3.00 -11.01
C ASP A 234 27.68 -3.17 -10.41
N LYS A 235 26.72 -3.54 -11.27
CA LYS A 235 25.32 -3.69 -10.86
C LYS A 235 25.18 -4.76 -9.78
N THR A 236 26.04 -5.79 -9.77
CA THR A 236 26.05 -6.81 -8.72
C THR A 236 26.39 -6.20 -7.36
N SER A 237 27.37 -5.30 -7.31
CA SER A 237 27.75 -4.57 -6.09
C SER A 237 26.64 -3.64 -5.59
N ILE A 238 25.91 -2.97 -6.49
CA ILE A 238 24.75 -2.14 -6.13
C ILE A 238 23.60 -3.01 -5.57
N ARG A 239 23.29 -4.13 -6.23
CA ARG A 239 22.27 -5.10 -5.77
C ARG A 239 22.62 -5.66 -4.40
N LYS A 240 23.88 -6.07 -4.21
CA LYS A 240 24.37 -6.55 -2.92
C LYS A 240 24.17 -5.52 -1.82
N MET A 241 24.51 -4.26 -2.07
CA MET A 241 24.25 -3.17 -1.12
C MET A 241 22.77 -3.02 -0.79
N LEU A 242 21.87 -3.07 -1.79
CA LEU A 242 20.44 -3.02 -1.55
C LEU A 242 19.98 -4.17 -0.65
N PHE A 243 20.38 -5.41 -0.95
CA PHE A 243 19.93 -6.59 -0.22
C PHE A 243 20.47 -6.61 1.22
N GLU A 244 21.74 -6.27 1.44
CA GLU A 244 22.30 -6.14 2.81
C GLU A 244 21.52 -5.13 3.66
N GLU A 245 21.12 -4.01 3.05
CA GLU A 245 20.34 -2.98 3.72
C GLU A 245 18.87 -3.39 3.95
N LEU A 246 18.24 -4.08 2.99
CA LEU A 246 16.89 -4.63 3.14
C LEU A 246 16.85 -5.70 4.24
N ASP A 247 17.80 -6.63 4.26
CA ASP A 247 17.90 -7.66 5.30
C ASP A 247 17.98 -7.04 6.69
N ALA A 248 18.73 -5.95 6.84
CA ALA A 248 18.83 -5.21 8.09
C ALA A 248 17.51 -4.55 8.50
N VAL A 249 16.72 -4.02 7.55
CA VAL A 249 15.43 -3.36 7.81
C VAL A 249 14.31 -4.36 8.09
N LEU A 250 14.31 -5.48 7.37
CA LEU A 250 13.32 -6.56 7.49
C LEU A 250 13.64 -7.55 8.61
N SER A 251 14.75 -7.35 9.33
CA SER A 251 15.15 -8.20 10.44
C SER A 251 14.01 -8.34 11.47
N GLY A 252 13.55 -9.58 11.72
CA GLY A 252 12.44 -9.88 12.63
C GLY A 252 11.03 -9.73 12.04
N THR A 253 10.92 -9.58 10.72
CA THR A 253 9.65 -9.76 10.00
C THR A 253 9.29 -11.24 9.94
N SER A 254 8.01 -11.57 10.12
CA SER A 254 7.52 -12.95 10.00
C SER A 254 7.78 -13.52 8.61
N ASN A 255 8.27 -14.76 8.54
CA ASN A 255 8.53 -15.47 7.28
C ASN A 255 7.27 -15.61 6.41
N GLU A 256 6.08 -15.67 7.03
CA GLU A 256 4.79 -15.73 6.31
C GLU A 256 4.49 -14.48 5.48
N LEU A 257 5.10 -13.34 5.86
CA LEU A 257 4.89 -12.04 5.23
C LEU A 257 6.00 -11.67 4.24
N PHE A 258 6.97 -12.56 4.04
CA PHE A 258 8.05 -12.41 3.07
C PHE A 258 8.28 -13.74 2.33
N ASP A 259 7.59 -13.91 1.20
CA ASP A 259 7.81 -15.06 0.33
C ASP A 259 9.00 -14.80 -0.60
N SER A 260 10.04 -15.64 -0.49
CA SER A 260 11.29 -15.44 -1.25
C SER A 260 11.17 -15.63 -2.76
N THR A 261 10.20 -16.41 -3.23
CA THR A 261 9.95 -16.64 -4.66
C THR A 261 9.19 -15.45 -5.22
N TYR A 262 8.17 -14.99 -4.50
CA TYR A 262 7.41 -13.80 -4.82
C TYR A 262 8.31 -12.55 -4.83
N TRP A 263 9.19 -12.40 -3.84
CA TRP A 263 10.21 -11.35 -3.80
C TRP A 263 11.06 -11.32 -5.07
N ARG A 264 11.59 -12.48 -5.51
CA ARG A 264 12.41 -12.55 -6.73
C ARG A 264 11.64 -12.04 -7.94
N ASN A 265 10.40 -12.46 -8.12
CA ASN A 265 9.57 -12.04 -9.25
C ASN A 265 9.31 -10.53 -9.21
N VAL A 266 8.88 -10.00 -8.06
CA VAL A 266 8.62 -8.56 -7.87
C VAL A 266 9.88 -7.73 -8.07
N TYR A 267 11.01 -8.20 -7.54
CA TYR A 267 12.28 -7.53 -7.66
C TYR A 267 12.72 -7.41 -9.12
N TRP A 268 12.76 -8.53 -9.85
CA TRP A 268 13.25 -8.56 -11.23
C TRP A 268 12.30 -7.89 -12.23
N ASP A 269 11.00 -8.06 -12.05
CA ASP A 269 10.01 -7.52 -13.00
C ASP A 269 9.78 -6.01 -12.84
N GLY A 270 10.09 -5.44 -11.68
CA GLY A 270 9.64 -4.08 -11.35
C GLY A 270 10.54 -3.21 -10.48
N ILE A 271 11.42 -3.76 -9.64
CA ILE A 271 12.25 -2.96 -8.73
C ILE A 271 13.66 -2.73 -9.32
N ASP A 272 14.32 -3.77 -9.83
CA ASP A 272 15.68 -3.71 -10.39
C ASP A 272 15.89 -2.60 -11.43
N PRO A 273 14.93 -2.27 -12.33
CA PRO A 273 15.09 -1.19 -13.30
C PRO A 273 15.34 0.19 -12.68
N PHE A 274 14.91 0.42 -11.43
CA PHE A 274 15.13 1.68 -10.71
C PHE A 274 16.46 1.73 -9.95
N ILE A 275 17.09 0.57 -9.72
CA ILE A 275 18.27 0.42 -8.86
C ILE A 275 19.53 0.38 -9.72
N ASN A 276 19.96 1.56 -10.19
CA ASN A 276 21.14 1.70 -11.05
C ASN A 276 22.30 2.45 -10.39
N THR A 277 22.06 3.10 -9.25
CA THR A 277 23.08 3.87 -8.52
C THR A 277 22.98 3.65 -7.00
N VAL A 278 24.07 3.89 -6.28
CA VAL A 278 24.07 3.91 -4.80
C VAL A 278 23.07 4.93 -4.26
N ARG A 279 22.90 6.06 -4.94
CA ARG A 279 21.90 7.07 -4.57
C ARG A 279 20.48 6.51 -4.65
N ASN A 280 20.15 5.70 -5.66
CA ASN A 280 18.85 5.02 -5.73
C ASN A 280 18.64 4.10 -4.52
N VAL A 281 19.64 3.26 -4.21
CA VAL A 281 19.61 2.37 -3.03
C VAL A 281 19.37 3.17 -1.76
N LYS A 282 20.17 4.21 -1.49
CA LYS A 282 20.03 5.06 -0.28
C LYS A 282 18.65 5.68 -0.18
N ARG A 283 18.09 6.22 -1.28
CA ARG A 283 16.76 6.85 -1.29
C ARG A 283 15.66 5.85 -0.94
N LEU A 284 15.67 4.67 -1.55
CA LEU A 284 14.67 3.63 -1.26
C LEU A 284 14.80 3.13 0.18
N ILE A 285 16.00 2.74 0.59
CA ILE A 285 16.26 2.22 1.95
C ILE A 285 15.92 3.24 3.02
N ASN A 286 16.28 4.52 2.86
CA ASN A 286 15.95 5.54 3.84
C ASN A 286 14.44 5.72 4.00
N THR A 287 13.70 5.62 2.90
CA THR A 287 12.23 5.69 2.94
C THR A 287 11.68 4.50 3.73
N ILE A 288 12.07 3.28 3.37
CA ILE A 288 11.60 2.05 4.04
C ILE A 288 12.02 2.02 5.52
N ARG A 289 13.24 2.47 5.86
CA ARG A 289 13.73 2.58 7.24
C ARG A 289 12.84 3.44 8.12
N VAL A 290 12.23 4.47 7.55
CA VAL A 290 11.33 5.39 8.26
C VAL A 290 9.91 4.82 8.32
N THR A 291 9.42 4.22 7.24
CA THR A 291 8.00 3.90 7.09
C THR A 291 7.64 2.47 7.52
N TYR A 292 8.51 1.49 7.26
CA TYR A 292 8.23 0.08 7.54
C TYR A 292 8.07 -0.28 9.02
N PRO A 293 8.86 0.28 9.98
CA PRO A 293 8.75 -0.12 11.38
C PRO A 293 7.35 0.01 11.97
N SER A 294 6.56 1.00 11.53
CA SER A 294 5.20 1.25 12.03
C SER A 294 4.15 0.26 11.52
N VAL A 295 4.47 -0.48 10.45
CA VAL A 295 3.59 -1.51 9.86
C VAL A 295 4.26 -2.88 9.79
N LYS A 296 5.38 -3.04 10.51
CA LYS A 296 6.11 -4.29 10.57
C LYS A 296 5.18 -5.38 11.13
N ASN A 297 5.14 -6.50 10.42
CA ASN A 297 4.22 -7.62 10.69
C ASN A 297 2.73 -7.33 10.50
N GLU A 298 2.37 -6.19 9.93
CA GLU A 298 0.97 -5.80 9.65
C GLU A 298 0.66 -5.71 8.15
N VAL A 299 1.68 -5.87 7.29
CA VAL A 299 1.61 -5.84 5.83
C VAL A 299 2.56 -6.88 5.23
N ASN A 300 2.28 -7.32 4.00
CA ASN A 300 3.23 -8.07 3.19
C ASN A 300 4.48 -7.22 2.92
N ALA A 301 5.65 -7.72 3.31
CA ALA A 301 6.89 -6.95 3.22
C ALA A 301 7.35 -6.75 1.77
N VAL A 302 7.09 -7.70 0.88
CA VAL A 302 7.44 -7.59 -0.54
C VAL A 302 6.58 -6.50 -1.20
N ASP A 303 5.26 -6.55 -1.00
CA ASP A 303 4.35 -5.52 -1.52
C ASP A 303 4.69 -4.13 -0.98
N PHE A 304 5.13 -4.05 0.28
CA PHE A 304 5.53 -2.80 0.92
C PHE A 304 6.79 -2.20 0.24
N ILE A 305 7.82 -3.00 0.01
CA ILE A 305 9.02 -2.53 -0.71
C ILE A 305 8.67 -2.08 -2.13
N ALA A 306 7.79 -2.80 -2.81
CA ALA A 306 7.36 -2.47 -4.15
C ALA A 306 6.58 -1.14 -4.22
N ILE A 307 5.62 -0.91 -3.32
CA ILE A 307 4.87 0.35 -3.29
C ILE A 307 5.75 1.52 -2.85
N GLU A 308 6.71 1.31 -1.95
CA GLU A 308 7.71 2.33 -1.60
C GLU A 308 8.68 2.62 -2.77
N THR A 309 9.01 1.62 -3.59
CA THR A 309 9.76 1.82 -4.84
C THR A 309 8.99 2.75 -5.78
N LEU A 310 7.69 2.51 -5.96
CA LEU A 310 6.83 3.42 -6.73
C LEU A 310 6.75 4.80 -6.08
N ARG A 311 6.62 4.91 -4.76
CA ARG A 311 6.60 6.21 -4.05
C ARG A 311 7.86 7.04 -4.33
N VAL A 312 9.04 6.41 -4.32
CA VAL A 312 10.33 7.11 -4.45
C VAL A 312 10.67 7.46 -5.90
N PHE A 313 10.36 6.57 -6.85
CA PHE A 313 10.81 6.70 -8.24
C PHE A 313 9.69 6.99 -9.25
N CYS A 314 8.43 6.67 -8.93
CA CYS A 314 7.25 6.93 -9.76
C CYS A 314 6.08 7.52 -8.96
N PRO A 315 6.22 8.74 -8.37
CA PRO A 315 5.18 9.30 -7.49
C PRO A 315 3.80 9.42 -8.12
N GLU A 316 3.74 9.64 -9.44
CA GLU A 316 2.48 9.70 -10.21
C GLU A 316 1.73 8.36 -10.16
N VAL A 317 2.44 7.24 -10.32
CA VAL A 317 1.87 5.88 -10.26
C VAL A 317 1.43 5.56 -8.83
N TYR A 318 2.27 5.88 -7.86
CA TYR A 318 1.95 5.71 -6.44
C TYR A 318 0.65 6.46 -6.07
N SER A 319 0.49 7.71 -6.55
CA SER A 319 -0.70 8.52 -6.27
C SER A 319 -1.96 7.91 -6.88
N ILE A 320 -1.90 7.44 -8.14
CA ILE A 320 -3.06 6.81 -8.80
C ILE A 320 -3.47 5.51 -8.08
N VAL A 321 -2.51 4.68 -7.65
CA VAL A 321 -2.82 3.47 -6.87
C VAL A 321 -3.51 3.86 -5.56
N LYS A 322 -2.95 4.83 -4.83
CA LYS A 322 -3.47 5.31 -3.55
C LYS A 322 -4.88 5.89 -3.66
N ASP A 323 -5.13 6.71 -4.68
CA ASP A 323 -6.35 7.51 -4.79
C ASP A 323 -7.52 6.70 -5.38
N TYR A 324 -7.24 5.59 -6.06
CA TYR A 324 -8.24 4.75 -6.72
C TYR A 324 -8.16 3.27 -6.32
N PRO A 325 -8.22 2.90 -5.02
CA PRO A 325 -8.03 1.53 -4.55
C PRO A 325 -8.99 0.53 -5.21
N ASP A 326 -10.23 0.92 -5.47
CA ASP A 326 -11.24 0.04 -6.11
C ASP A 326 -10.90 -0.36 -7.55
N MET A 327 -9.99 0.38 -8.21
CA MET A 327 -9.51 0.03 -9.55
C MET A 327 -8.41 -1.03 -9.53
N PHE A 328 -7.76 -1.24 -8.37
CA PHE A 328 -6.60 -2.12 -8.24
C PHE A 328 -6.85 -3.33 -7.30
N CYS A 329 -7.63 -3.16 -6.23
CA CYS A 329 -7.83 -4.17 -5.20
C CYS A 329 -8.93 -5.18 -5.55
N GLY A 330 -8.84 -6.36 -4.95
CA GLY A 330 -9.76 -7.49 -5.11
C GLY A 330 -9.48 -8.30 -6.37
N TYR A 331 -10.54 -8.89 -6.93
CA TYR A 331 -10.52 -9.64 -8.18
C TYR A 331 -11.67 -9.21 -9.09
N SER A 332 -11.61 -9.59 -10.36
CA SER A 332 -12.66 -9.32 -11.34
C SER A 332 -13.56 -10.56 -11.52
N GLY A 333 -14.64 -10.69 -10.74
CA GLY A 333 -15.62 -11.76 -11.00
C GLY A 333 -16.90 -11.69 -10.17
N GLU A 334 -18.06 -11.71 -10.87
CA GLU A 334 -19.18 -12.64 -10.56
C GLU A 334 -20.36 -12.67 -11.57
N ILE A 335 -20.42 -11.83 -12.60
CA ILE A 335 -21.49 -11.94 -13.63
C ILE A 335 -20.88 -11.80 -15.04
N TYR A 336 -20.93 -12.87 -15.84
CA TYR A 336 -20.27 -12.97 -17.16
C TYR A 336 -20.61 -11.87 -18.17
N ASP A 337 -21.79 -11.25 -18.07
CA ASP A 337 -22.23 -10.20 -19.01
C ASP A 337 -21.93 -8.78 -18.49
N VAL A 338 -22.02 -8.57 -17.17
CA VAL A 338 -21.62 -7.31 -16.50
C VAL A 338 -20.09 -7.18 -16.46
N SER A 339 -19.36 -8.31 -16.40
CA SER A 339 -17.90 -8.35 -16.27
C SER A 339 -17.18 -7.82 -17.50
N ARG A 340 -17.68 -8.05 -18.73
CA ARG A 340 -17.01 -7.56 -19.95
C ARG A 340 -17.00 -6.03 -20.04
N ARG A 341 -18.15 -5.38 -19.80
CA ARG A 341 -18.22 -3.91 -19.77
C ARG A 341 -17.37 -3.32 -18.65
N HIS A 342 -17.34 -3.98 -17.49
CA HIS A 342 -16.52 -3.55 -16.37
C HIS A 342 -15.01 -3.69 -16.66
N ILE A 343 -14.56 -4.80 -17.25
CA ILE A 343 -13.16 -5.00 -17.66
C ILE A 343 -12.76 -3.96 -18.71
N GLU A 344 -13.62 -3.67 -19.69
CA GLU A 344 -13.34 -2.65 -20.71
C GLU A 344 -13.21 -1.25 -20.08
N PHE A 345 -14.07 -0.91 -19.12
CA PHE A 345 -13.95 0.33 -18.34
C PHE A 345 -12.63 0.40 -17.57
N LEU A 346 -12.26 -0.67 -16.85
CA LEU A 346 -10.98 -0.74 -16.12
C LEU A 346 -9.79 -0.59 -17.08
N LYS A 347 -9.86 -1.24 -18.26
CA LYS A 347 -8.83 -1.16 -19.28
C LYS A 347 -8.64 0.27 -19.79
N GLN A 348 -9.74 0.96 -20.10
CA GLN A 348 -9.70 2.37 -20.53
C GLN A 348 -9.15 3.27 -19.43
N PHE A 349 -9.56 3.06 -18.17
CA PHE A 349 -9.03 3.79 -17.03
C PHE A 349 -7.51 3.61 -16.91
N HIS A 350 -7.02 2.37 -16.94
CA HIS A 350 -5.59 2.10 -16.78
C HIS A 350 -4.75 2.57 -17.96
N GLN A 351 -5.23 2.40 -19.20
CA GLN A 351 -4.54 2.88 -20.39
C GLN A 351 -4.39 4.40 -20.43
N ASN A 352 -5.40 5.13 -19.95
CA ASN A 352 -5.39 6.60 -19.96
C ASN A 352 -4.19 7.15 -19.20
N TRP A 353 -4.00 6.76 -17.94
CA TRP A 353 -2.88 7.29 -17.16
C TRP A 353 -1.53 6.66 -17.55
N LEU A 354 -1.48 5.39 -17.95
CA LEU A 354 -0.25 4.76 -18.44
C LEU A 354 0.32 5.49 -19.67
N SER A 355 -0.55 5.94 -20.57
CA SER A 355 -0.14 6.67 -21.79
C SER A 355 0.50 8.03 -21.51
N ARG A 356 0.15 8.66 -20.37
CA ARG A 356 0.62 9.99 -19.97
C ARG A 356 1.95 9.96 -19.21
N LEU A 357 2.39 8.78 -18.78
CA LEU A 357 3.67 8.63 -18.08
C LEU A 357 4.83 9.10 -18.96
N ASN A 358 5.68 9.97 -18.42
CA ASN A 358 6.88 10.45 -19.09
C ASN A 358 8.11 9.58 -18.76
N PHE A 359 8.02 8.29 -19.08
CA PHE A 359 9.11 7.32 -18.92
C PHE A 359 9.45 6.65 -20.25
N PRO A 360 10.67 6.10 -20.41
CA PRO A 360 10.99 5.18 -21.50
C PRO A 360 10.01 3.99 -21.56
N ASP A 361 9.71 3.47 -22.76
CA ASP A 361 8.70 2.42 -22.95
C ASP A 361 9.03 1.11 -22.21
N ASP A 362 10.32 0.75 -22.14
CA ASP A 362 10.81 -0.38 -21.36
C ASP A 362 10.52 -0.18 -19.86
N LEU A 363 10.72 1.03 -19.33
CA LEU A 363 10.42 1.33 -17.94
C LEU A 363 8.90 1.36 -17.67
N LYS A 364 8.08 1.83 -18.62
CA LYS A 364 6.61 1.74 -18.53
C LYS A 364 6.14 0.29 -18.43
N GLU A 365 6.71 -0.61 -19.23
CA GLU A 365 6.35 -2.03 -19.18
C GLU A 365 6.79 -2.67 -17.86
N ASN A 366 7.96 -2.32 -17.31
CA ASN A 366 8.38 -2.76 -15.98
C ASN A 366 7.43 -2.26 -14.87
N ILE A 367 6.99 -1.00 -14.93
CA ILE A 367 5.98 -0.46 -14.00
C ILE A 367 4.68 -1.25 -14.10
N LYS A 368 4.24 -1.53 -15.33
CA LYS A 368 3.02 -2.31 -15.57
C LYS A 368 3.17 -3.74 -15.02
N ASN A 369 4.30 -4.39 -15.23
CA ASN A 369 4.58 -5.73 -14.70
C ASN A 369 4.61 -5.73 -13.17
N LEU A 370 5.23 -4.72 -12.54
CA LEU A 370 5.17 -4.54 -11.09
C LEU A 370 3.73 -4.47 -10.59
N LEU A 371 2.89 -3.66 -11.24
CA LEU A 371 1.48 -3.53 -10.87
C LEU A 371 0.69 -4.81 -11.09
N LYS A 372 0.95 -5.58 -12.15
CA LYS A 372 0.35 -6.92 -12.34
C LYS A 372 0.70 -7.82 -11.16
N ARG A 373 1.96 -7.85 -10.73
CA ARG A 373 2.40 -8.64 -9.56
C ARG A 373 1.72 -8.22 -8.27
N LEU A 374 1.54 -6.92 -8.04
CA LEU A 374 0.93 -6.39 -6.82
C LEU A 374 -0.59 -6.53 -6.81
N PHE A 375 -1.23 -6.37 -7.97
CA PHE A 375 -2.67 -6.23 -8.11
C PHE A 375 -3.21 -7.22 -9.15
N PRO A 376 -3.70 -8.39 -8.71
CA PRO A 376 -4.28 -9.41 -9.59
C PRO A 376 -5.46 -8.90 -10.43
N LYS A 377 -6.26 -7.97 -9.90
CA LYS A 377 -7.31 -7.29 -10.67
C LYS A 377 -6.75 -6.42 -11.80
N PHE A 378 -5.59 -5.80 -11.61
CA PHE A 378 -4.91 -5.09 -12.69
C PHE A 378 -4.36 -6.07 -13.73
N GLU A 379 -3.83 -7.21 -13.29
CA GLU A 379 -3.37 -8.28 -14.19
C GLU A 379 -4.50 -8.81 -15.07
N SER A 380 -5.67 -9.12 -14.51
CA SER A 380 -6.82 -9.64 -15.26
C SER A 380 -7.40 -8.68 -16.32
N VAL A 381 -7.08 -7.39 -16.23
CA VAL A 381 -7.48 -6.39 -17.23
C VAL A 381 -6.62 -6.46 -18.50
N PHE A 382 -5.35 -6.81 -18.35
CA PHE A 382 -4.37 -6.84 -19.44
C PHE A 382 -4.05 -8.25 -19.92
N GLU A 383 -4.25 -9.25 -19.07
CA GLU A 383 -4.00 -10.66 -19.32
C GLU A 383 -5.31 -11.44 -19.30
N ASN A 384 -5.39 -12.55 -20.04
CA ASN A 384 -6.57 -13.42 -20.02
C ASN A 384 -6.55 -14.36 -18.81
N ILE A 385 -6.36 -13.81 -17.60
CA ILE A 385 -6.26 -14.52 -16.33
C ILE A 385 -7.43 -14.11 -15.44
N TYR A 386 -8.06 -15.09 -14.80
CA TYR A 386 -9.18 -14.87 -13.89
C TYR A 386 -8.83 -15.38 -12.49
N TYR A 387 -9.07 -14.54 -11.49
CA TYR A 387 -8.93 -14.91 -10.09
C TYR A 387 -10.30 -15.06 -9.46
N GLY A 388 -10.39 -15.98 -8.49
CA GLY A 388 -11.60 -16.25 -7.74
C GLY A 388 -11.43 -16.02 -6.24
N PRO A 389 -12.51 -16.23 -5.46
CA PRO A 389 -12.54 -15.98 -4.02
C PRO A 389 -11.43 -16.68 -3.24
N ASP A 390 -11.05 -17.91 -3.63
CA ASP A 390 -10.02 -18.69 -2.91
C ASP A 390 -8.64 -18.02 -2.97
N TRP A 391 -8.32 -17.33 -4.07
CA TRP A 391 -7.07 -16.57 -4.19
C TRP A 391 -7.06 -15.37 -3.26
N GLU A 392 -8.20 -14.67 -3.15
CA GLU A 392 -8.33 -13.52 -2.27
C GLU A 392 -8.11 -13.89 -0.80
N ARG A 393 -8.59 -15.07 -0.36
CA ARG A 393 -8.30 -15.60 0.98
C ARG A 393 -6.80 -15.72 1.22
N GLU A 394 -6.09 -16.36 0.30
CA GLU A 394 -4.64 -16.56 0.41
C GLU A 394 -3.88 -15.23 0.41
N TRP A 395 -4.34 -14.23 -0.35
CA TRP A 395 -3.78 -12.88 -0.32
C TRP A 395 -4.02 -12.17 1.00
N ARG A 396 -5.21 -12.31 1.60
CA ARG A 396 -5.54 -11.73 2.91
C ARG A 396 -4.67 -12.31 4.01
N LYS A 397 -4.47 -13.63 4.03
CA LYS A 397 -3.58 -14.31 5.00
C LYS A 397 -2.13 -13.82 4.90
N LYS A 398 -1.69 -13.50 3.69
CA LYS A 398 -0.36 -12.97 3.40
C LYS A 398 -0.25 -11.45 3.55
N TYR A 399 -1.33 -10.78 3.98
CA TYR A 399 -1.45 -9.33 4.17
C TYR A 399 -1.06 -8.52 2.92
N ARG A 400 -1.45 -9.01 1.74
CA ARG A 400 -1.09 -8.40 0.46
C ARG A 400 -1.81 -7.09 0.21
N ILE A 401 -1.17 -6.22 -0.56
CA ILE A 401 -1.71 -4.88 -0.89
C ILE A 401 -2.99 -4.95 -1.73
N CYS A 402 -3.21 -6.02 -2.50
CA CYS A 402 -4.42 -6.17 -3.30
C CYS A 402 -5.70 -6.39 -2.48
N CYS A 403 -5.60 -6.67 -1.18
CA CYS A 403 -6.77 -6.87 -0.33
C CYS A 403 -7.30 -5.52 0.16
N LYS A 404 -8.57 -5.21 -0.13
CA LYS A 404 -9.17 -3.90 0.12
C LYS A 404 -9.11 -3.49 1.60
N GLU A 405 -9.21 -4.46 2.50
CA GLU A 405 -9.19 -4.27 3.95
C GLU A 405 -7.79 -3.96 4.48
N ILE A 406 -6.75 -4.48 3.83
CA ILE A 406 -5.34 -4.34 4.24
C ILE A 406 -4.68 -3.14 3.55
N PHE A 407 -5.14 -2.82 2.33
CA PHE A 407 -4.62 -1.73 1.49
C PHE A 407 -4.32 -0.43 2.25
N PRO A 408 -5.19 0.11 3.13
CA PRO A 408 -4.94 1.39 3.80
C PRO A 408 -3.65 1.42 4.63
N ARG A 409 -3.22 0.27 5.18
CA ARG A 409 -2.02 0.15 6.02
C ARG A 409 -0.75 0.55 5.28
N PHE A 410 -0.68 0.32 3.97
CA PHE A 410 0.46 0.68 3.12
C PHE A 410 0.62 2.20 2.92
N PHE A 411 -0.42 2.99 3.20
CA PHE A 411 -0.44 4.43 2.93
C PHE A 411 -0.55 5.29 4.19
N ILE A 412 -1.17 4.77 5.27
CA ILE A 412 -1.35 5.46 6.56
C ILE A 412 -0.16 5.19 7.50
N PHE A 413 0.57 4.08 7.29
CA PHE A 413 1.67 3.63 8.14
C PHE A 413 1.27 3.32 9.58
N SER A 414 0.03 2.87 9.78
CA SER A 414 -0.47 2.34 11.03
C SER A 414 -1.59 1.35 10.74
N VAL A 415 -1.92 0.52 11.74
CA VAL A 415 -3.20 -0.21 11.73
C VAL A 415 -4.29 0.78 12.13
N PRO A 416 -5.36 0.96 11.34
CA PRO A 416 -6.50 1.77 11.74
C PRO A 416 -7.05 1.32 13.10
N SER A 417 -7.46 2.26 13.96
CA SER A 417 -7.93 1.95 15.33
C SER A 417 -9.18 1.07 15.36
N ASP A 418 -9.97 1.10 14.29
CA ASP A 418 -11.18 0.32 14.10
C ASP A 418 -10.95 -0.99 13.31
N ASP A 419 -9.70 -1.31 12.96
CA ASP A 419 -9.30 -2.57 12.32
C ASP A 419 -8.63 -3.51 13.34
N LEU A 420 -8.32 -4.74 12.93
CA LEU A 420 -7.74 -5.79 13.76
C LEU A 420 -6.28 -6.05 13.36
N SER A 421 -5.35 -5.88 14.30
CA SER A 421 -3.92 -6.14 14.02
C SER A 421 -3.65 -7.63 13.76
N LYS A 422 -2.58 -7.97 13.04
CA LYS A 422 -2.14 -9.37 12.91
C LYS A 422 -1.79 -9.94 14.27
N HIS A 423 -1.10 -9.17 15.11
CA HIS A 423 -0.73 -9.62 16.45
C HIS A 423 -1.97 -10.00 17.28
N GLU A 424 -3.03 -9.21 17.23
CA GLU A 424 -4.28 -9.51 17.94
C GLU A 424 -5.00 -10.73 17.35
N MET A 425 -4.99 -10.92 16.01
CA MET A 425 -5.48 -12.14 15.38
C MET A 425 -4.70 -13.38 15.85
N ASP A 426 -3.38 -13.35 15.75
CA ASP A 426 -2.51 -14.47 16.14
C ASP A 426 -2.69 -14.81 17.62
N PHE A 427 -2.84 -13.78 18.48
CA PHE A 427 -3.09 -13.95 19.90
C PHE A 427 -4.40 -14.71 20.15
N ILE A 428 -5.50 -14.30 19.52
CA ILE A 428 -6.79 -15.01 19.67
C ILE A 428 -6.70 -16.42 19.09
N LEU A 429 -6.09 -16.62 17.92
CA LEU A 429 -5.92 -17.94 17.31
C LEU A 429 -5.04 -18.88 18.16
N SER A 430 -4.07 -18.35 18.90
CA SER A 430 -3.26 -19.15 19.84
C SER A 430 -4.05 -19.63 21.07
N SER A 431 -5.14 -18.92 21.42
CA SER A 431 -6.00 -19.23 22.57
C SER A 431 -7.13 -20.22 22.27
N LEU A 432 -7.24 -20.75 21.05
CA LEU A 432 -8.36 -21.63 20.62
C LEU A 432 -8.49 -22.94 21.42
N HIS A 433 -7.44 -23.32 22.16
CA HIS A 433 -7.47 -24.48 23.07
C HIS A 433 -8.25 -24.20 24.36
N ASN A 434 -8.54 -22.94 24.69
CA ASN A 434 -9.21 -22.51 25.91
C ASN A 434 -10.58 -21.90 25.57
N LYS A 435 -11.64 -22.61 25.98
CA LYS A 435 -13.03 -22.25 25.70
C LYS A 435 -13.41 -20.89 26.32
N GLU A 436 -13.07 -20.69 27.59
CA GLU A 436 -13.41 -19.49 28.35
C GLU A 436 -12.71 -18.24 27.79
N ALA A 437 -11.42 -18.37 27.44
CA ALA A 437 -10.65 -17.30 26.83
C ALA A 437 -11.22 -16.89 25.46
N LEU A 438 -11.58 -17.87 24.61
CA LEU A 438 -12.20 -17.58 23.31
C LEU A 438 -13.56 -16.86 23.49
N ILE A 439 -14.39 -17.29 24.44
CA ILE A 439 -15.66 -16.63 24.77
C ILE A 439 -15.42 -15.16 25.18
N GLU A 440 -14.43 -14.90 26.04
CA GLU A 440 -14.08 -13.55 26.49
C GLU A 440 -13.61 -12.68 25.32
N HIS A 441 -12.75 -13.21 24.44
CA HIS A 441 -12.29 -12.49 23.25
C HIS A 441 -13.43 -12.12 22.30
N LEU A 442 -14.33 -13.05 21.99
CA LEU A 442 -15.46 -12.78 21.09
C LEU A 442 -16.42 -11.75 21.69
N LYS A 443 -16.72 -11.85 22.99
CA LYS A 443 -17.55 -10.84 23.69
C LYS A 443 -16.88 -9.47 23.71
N ARG A 444 -15.58 -9.41 23.96
CA ARG A 444 -14.83 -8.14 23.91
C ARG A 444 -14.91 -7.50 22.53
N LEU A 445 -14.68 -8.27 21.46
CA LEU A 445 -14.78 -7.78 20.08
C LEU A 445 -16.20 -7.32 19.72
N ALA A 446 -17.24 -8.01 20.20
CA ALA A 446 -18.64 -7.65 20.02
C ALA A 446 -19.00 -6.28 20.62
N THR A 447 -18.26 -5.81 21.63
CA THR A 447 -18.50 -4.50 22.28
C THR A 447 -17.69 -3.35 21.66
N GLN A 448 -16.75 -3.66 20.77
CA GLN A 448 -15.84 -2.67 20.18
C GLN A 448 -16.40 -2.16 18.86
N ILE A 449 -17.07 -1.01 18.89
CA ILE A 449 -17.74 -0.38 17.76
C ILE A 449 -16.72 0.35 16.86
N ARG A 450 -16.87 0.16 15.56
CA ARG A 450 -16.05 0.75 14.49
C ARG A 450 -16.67 2.06 13.99
N SER A 451 -15.89 2.79 13.19
CA SER A 451 -16.32 4.08 12.63
C SER A 451 -17.57 3.99 11.74
N ASP A 452 -17.84 2.83 11.14
CA ASP A 452 -18.96 2.59 10.24
C ASP A 452 -20.23 2.03 10.92
N GLY A 453 -20.18 1.87 12.25
CA GLY A 453 -21.25 1.33 13.10
C GLY A 453 -21.15 -0.17 13.37
N SER A 454 -20.40 -0.93 12.58
CA SER A 454 -20.18 -2.37 12.81
C SER A 454 -19.23 -2.60 13.99
N THR A 455 -19.10 -3.82 14.46
CA THR A 455 -18.19 -4.22 15.55
C THR A 455 -16.92 -4.86 14.99
N ARG A 456 -15.85 -4.89 15.79
CA ARG A 456 -14.60 -5.60 15.43
C ARG A 456 -14.78 -7.12 15.35
N LEU A 457 -15.89 -7.67 15.85
CA LEU A 457 -16.22 -9.09 15.74
C LEU A 457 -16.43 -9.52 14.28
N SER A 458 -17.09 -8.68 13.48
CA SER A 458 -17.34 -8.96 12.05
C SER A 458 -16.02 -9.21 11.30
N ILE A 459 -15.01 -8.35 11.49
CA ILE A 459 -13.66 -8.49 10.92
C ILE A 459 -13.01 -9.79 11.38
N PHE A 460 -13.07 -10.07 12.69
CA PHE A 460 -12.46 -11.27 13.24
C PHE A 460 -13.04 -12.53 12.62
N LEU A 461 -14.38 -12.63 12.54
CA LEU A 461 -15.04 -13.81 11.97
C LEU A 461 -14.71 -13.95 10.47
N GLU A 462 -14.71 -12.86 9.70
CA GLU A 462 -14.31 -12.90 8.28
C GLU A 462 -12.88 -13.42 8.10
N ARG A 463 -11.93 -12.91 8.90
CA ARG A 463 -10.54 -13.32 8.81
C ARG A 463 -10.30 -14.71 9.38
N MET A 464 -11.01 -15.11 10.43
CA MET A 464 -10.92 -16.46 11.00
C MET A 464 -11.30 -17.52 9.99
N GLU A 465 -12.25 -17.22 9.08
CA GLU A 465 -12.60 -18.11 7.97
C GLU A 465 -11.38 -18.48 7.11
N ASP A 466 -10.48 -17.52 6.86
CA ASP A 466 -9.27 -17.72 6.06
C ASP A 466 -8.25 -18.66 6.78
N TYR A 467 -8.29 -18.75 8.12
CA TYR A 467 -7.42 -19.63 8.92
C TYR A 467 -8.01 -21.02 9.20
N ALA A 468 -9.23 -21.31 8.76
CA ALA A 468 -9.93 -22.56 9.11
C ALA A 468 -9.14 -23.84 8.74
N SER A 469 -8.32 -23.80 7.69
CA SER A 469 -7.45 -24.92 7.26
C SER A 469 -6.21 -25.14 8.14
N GLU A 470 -5.82 -24.16 8.96
CA GLU A 470 -4.61 -24.21 9.80
C GLU A 470 -4.90 -24.51 11.28
N ILE A 471 -6.13 -24.28 11.74
CA ILE A 471 -6.54 -24.57 13.12
C ILE A 471 -6.28 -26.05 13.45
N SER A 472 -5.65 -26.39 14.58
CA SER A 472 -5.46 -27.81 14.92
C SER A 472 -6.82 -28.54 14.97
N GLN A 473 -6.89 -29.78 14.48
CA GLN A 473 -8.10 -30.59 14.59
C GLN A 473 -8.54 -30.80 16.05
N ASP A 474 -7.62 -30.69 17.00
CA ASP A 474 -7.89 -30.77 18.44
C ASP A 474 -8.69 -29.56 18.96
N TYR A 475 -8.61 -28.42 18.27
CA TYR A 475 -9.26 -27.17 18.68
C TYR A 475 -10.61 -26.95 17.99
N ILE A 476 -10.90 -27.71 16.92
CA ILE A 476 -12.18 -27.64 16.19
C ILE A 476 -13.39 -27.83 17.13
N PRO A 477 -13.43 -28.85 18.02
CA PRO A 477 -14.57 -29.03 18.92
C PRO A 477 -14.79 -27.82 19.84
N VAL A 478 -13.71 -27.19 20.32
CA VAL A 478 -13.78 -26.01 21.19
C VAL A 478 -14.41 -24.83 20.45
N VAL A 479 -13.95 -24.53 19.24
CA VAL A 479 -14.50 -23.42 18.41
C VAL A 479 -15.98 -23.62 18.14
N ILE A 480 -16.35 -24.83 17.70
CA ILE A 480 -17.74 -25.16 17.38
C ILE A 480 -18.62 -25.08 18.64
N GLU A 481 -18.15 -25.60 19.78
CA GLU A 481 -18.88 -25.52 21.04
C GLU A 481 -19.05 -24.06 21.51
N VAL A 482 -18.04 -23.19 21.34
CA VAL A 482 -18.17 -21.77 21.66
C VAL A 482 -19.26 -21.11 20.80
N PHE A 483 -19.28 -21.35 19.50
CA PHE A 483 -20.33 -20.80 18.63
C PHE A 483 -21.73 -21.30 19.02
N PHE A 484 -21.88 -22.56 19.42
CA PHE A 484 -23.16 -23.04 19.95
C PHE A 484 -23.44 -22.64 21.41
N THR A 485 -22.46 -22.12 22.14
CA THR A 485 -22.65 -21.59 23.51
C THR A 485 -23.11 -20.13 23.49
N ILE A 486 -22.50 -19.29 22.66
CA ILE A 486 -22.75 -17.83 22.67
C ILE A 486 -23.18 -17.25 21.33
N GLY A 487 -23.27 -18.04 20.25
CA GLY A 487 -23.47 -17.55 18.89
C GLY A 487 -24.71 -16.67 18.70
N ASP A 488 -25.84 -17.02 19.33
CA ASP A 488 -27.06 -16.20 19.29
C ASP A 488 -26.83 -14.77 19.84
N LYS A 489 -25.92 -14.60 20.80
CA LYS A 489 -25.53 -13.29 21.36
C LYS A 489 -24.54 -12.53 20.48
N LEU A 490 -23.94 -13.20 19.51
CA LEU A 490 -22.97 -12.65 18.55
C LEU A 490 -23.65 -12.21 17.24
N ILE A 491 -24.97 -12.43 17.10
CA ILE A 491 -25.75 -11.94 15.96
C ILE A 491 -26.13 -10.49 16.23
N ILE A 492 -25.33 -9.60 15.67
CA ILE A 492 -25.42 -8.16 15.87
C ILE A 492 -25.93 -7.55 14.55
N PRO A 493 -27.11 -6.90 14.53
CA PRO A 493 -27.68 -6.32 13.31
C PRO A 493 -26.76 -5.32 12.61
N GLU A 494 -25.92 -4.61 13.37
CA GLU A 494 -24.95 -3.65 12.86
C GLU A 494 -23.77 -4.30 12.11
N ASP A 495 -23.54 -5.60 12.30
CA ASP A 495 -22.50 -6.38 11.61
C ASP A 495 -22.96 -6.96 10.26
N GLU A 496 -24.23 -6.77 9.88
CA GLU A 496 -24.72 -7.14 8.56
C GLU A 496 -23.99 -6.33 7.48
N ASN A 497 -23.51 -7.01 6.44
CA ASN A 497 -22.88 -6.33 5.33
C ASN A 497 -23.89 -5.39 4.64
N LYS A 498 -23.38 -4.30 4.05
CA LYS A 498 -24.24 -3.32 3.33
C LYS A 498 -24.61 -3.78 1.91
N SER A 499 -24.46 -5.07 1.61
CA SER A 499 -24.80 -5.62 0.30
C SER A 499 -26.32 -5.71 0.16
N PHE A 500 -26.85 -4.96 -0.79
CA PHE A 500 -28.30 -4.97 -1.06
C PHE A 500 -28.79 -6.30 -1.63
N LEU A 501 -27.99 -6.94 -2.50
CA LEU A 501 -28.43 -8.14 -3.22
C LEU A 501 -28.43 -9.39 -2.32
N ILE A 502 -27.47 -9.46 -1.39
CA ILE A 502 -27.30 -10.61 -0.51
C ILE A 502 -26.79 -10.08 0.84
N PRO A 503 -27.68 -9.65 1.74
CA PRO A 503 -27.30 -9.29 3.10
C PRO A 503 -26.84 -10.55 3.86
N TRP A 504 -25.75 -10.45 4.61
CA TRP A 504 -25.30 -11.49 5.52
C TRP A 504 -24.65 -10.94 6.78
N GLY A 505 -24.91 -11.59 7.91
CA GLY A 505 -24.41 -11.22 9.23
C GLY A 505 -23.40 -12.20 9.80
N ASN A 506 -23.20 -12.11 11.13
CA ASN A 506 -22.28 -12.98 11.86
C ASN A 506 -22.73 -14.43 11.93
N ASP A 507 -24.03 -14.69 11.83
CA ASP A 507 -24.61 -16.02 11.68
C ASP A 507 -23.97 -16.75 10.49
N ILE A 508 -24.00 -16.14 9.30
CA ILE A 508 -23.44 -16.73 8.08
C ILE A 508 -21.91 -16.86 8.17
N ARG A 509 -21.22 -15.90 8.79
CA ARG A 509 -19.76 -15.99 9.01
C ARG A 509 -19.40 -17.18 9.89
N MET A 510 -20.09 -17.35 11.02
CA MET A 510 -19.90 -18.49 11.93
C MET A 510 -20.24 -19.81 11.23
N GLU A 511 -21.30 -19.87 10.44
CA GLU A 511 -21.69 -21.06 9.67
C GLU A 511 -20.62 -21.49 8.66
N ARG A 512 -20.07 -20.54 7.90
CA ARG A 512 -18.97 -20.81 6.96
C ARG A 512 -17.76 -21.37 7.68
N ILE A 513 -17.42 -20.82 8.85
CA ILE A 513 -16.33 -21.36 9.69
C ILE A 513 -16.66 -22.79 10.13
N ILE A 514 -17.85 -23.03 10.72
CA ILE A 514 -18.28 -24.37 11.19
C ILE A 514 -18.18 -25.39 10.05
N TRP A 515 -18.73 -25.05 8.88
CA TRP A 515 -18.71 -25.92 7.72
C TRP A 515 -17.28 -26.25 7.27
N ARG A 516 -16.40 -25.25 7.20
CA ARG A 516 -14.98 -25.45 6.84
C ARG A 516 -14.25 -26.33 7.85
N LEU A 517 -14.47 -26.13 9.14
CA LEU A 517 -13.83 -26.94 10.18
C LEU A 517 -14.31 -28.40 10.13
N LEU A 518 -15.61 -28.63 9.98
CA LEU A 518 -16.16 -29.99 9.89
C LEU A 518 -15.68 -30.76 8.66
N ARG A 519 -15.46 -30.08 7.52
CA ARG A 519 -14.90 -30.69 6.31
C ARG A 519 -13.50 -31.27 6.49
N ARG A 520 -12.79 -30.88 7.55
CA ARG A 520 -11.43 -31.37 7.84
C ARG A 520 -11.39 -32.75 8.48
N TYR A 521 -12.52 -33.26 8.97
CA TYR A 521 -12.62 -34.65 9.38
C TYR A 521 -13.02 -35.51 8.18
N ASP A 522 -12.37 -36.66 7.99
CA ASP A 522 -12.69 -37.56 6.88
C ASP A 522 -13.95 -38.41 7.12
N ASN A 523 -14.38 -38.53 8.39
CA ASN A 523 -15.47 -39.42 8.80
C ASN A 523 -16.71 -38.66 9.28
N ASN A 524 -17.88 -38.96 8.68
CA ASN A 524 -19.19 -38.43 9.06
C ASN A 524 -19.51 -38.67 10.55
N SER A 525 -19.15 -39.82 11.12
CA SER A 525 -19.37 -40.12 12.55
C SER A 525 -18.60 -39.17 13.46
N LYS A 526 -17.38 -38.76 13.09
CA LYS A 526 -16.61 -37.79 13.90
C LYS A 526 -17.24 -36.41 13.83
N ARG A 527 -17.67 -35.97 12.63
CA ARG A 527 -18.40 -34.71 12.42
C ARG A 527 -19.68 -34.67 13.25
N PHE A 528 -20.44 -35.78 13.22
CA PHE A 528 -21.66 -35.95 14.01
C PHE A 528 -21.39 -35.86 15.50
N GLU A 529 -20.41 -36.59 16.05
CA GLU A 529 -20.14 -36.57 17.49
C GLU A 529 -19.67 -35.19 17.97
N VAL A 530 -18.90 -34.45 17.17
CA VAL A 530 -18.53 -33.06 17.50
C VAL A 530 -19.77 -32.17 17.58
N LEU A 531 -20.66 -32.22 16.57
CA LEU A 531 -21.88 -31.42 16.57
C LEU A 531 -22.85 -31.85 17.67
N LYS A 532 -23.02 -33.15 17.90
CA LYS A 532 -23.91 -33.70 18.93
C LYS A 532 -23.49 -33.22 20.32
N ASN A 533 -22.19 -33.25 20.63
CA ASN A 533 -21.68 -32.74 21.91
C ASN A 533 -21.86 -31.23 22.02
N ALA A 534 -21.54 -30.47 20.96
CA ALA A 534 -21.72 -29.03 20.94
C ALA A 534 -23.20 -28.62 21.08
N PHE A 535 -24.12 -29.35 20.45
CA PHE A 535 -25.56 -29.12 20.56
C PHE A 535 -26.02 -29.39 21.98
N LYS A 536 -25.71 -30.56 22.54
CA LYS A 536 -26.07 -30.94 23.92
C LYS A 536 -25.62 -29.89 24.96
N ASN A 537 -24.41 -29.37 24.82
CA ASN A 537 -23.85 -28.41 25.77
C ASN A 537 -24.19 -26.94 25.46
N GLY A 538 -24.57 -26.63 24.22
CA GLY A 538 -24.81 -25.27 23.75
C GLY A 538 -26.14 -24.65 24.19
N GLN A 539 -26.25 -23.34 24.03
CA GLN A 539 -27.43 -22.52 24.37
C GLN A 539 -27.92 -21.66 23.20
N ALA A 540 -27.16 -21.58 22.10
CA ALA A 540 -27.50 -20.79 20.91
C ALA A 540 -28.49 -21.54 20.01
N LEU A 541 -29.78 -21.45 20.35
CA LEU A 541 -30.87 -22.17 19.68
C LEU A 541 -30.97 -21.80 18.19
N PHE A 542 -30.90 -20.52 17.86
CA PHE A 542 -31.01 -20.10 16.47
C PHE A 542 -29.85 -20.66 15.64
N MET A 543 -28.61 -20.56 16.13
CA MET A 543 -27.45 -21.14 15.44
C MET A 543 -27.61 -22.66 15.22
N MET A 544 -28.12 -23.41 16.20
CA MET A 544 -28.37 -24.86 16.04
C MET A 544 -29.40 -25.13 14.94
N VAL A 545 -30.51 -24.39 14.95
CA VAL A 545 -31.57 -24.51 13.93
C VAL A 545 -31.02 -24.16 12.54
N ASN A 546 -30.32 -23.03 12.42
CA ASN A 546 -29.85 -22.52 11.13
C ASN A 546 -28.82 -23.46 10.48
N VAL A 547 -27.88 -23.98 11.29
CA VAL A 547 -26.91 -24.99 10.84
C VAL A 547 -27.60 -26.29 10.40
N LEU A 548 -28.65 -26.75 11.09
CA LEU A 548 -29.43 -27.92 10.67
C LEU A 548 -30.17 -27.68 9.36
N ILE A 549 -30.75 -26.49 9.15
CA ILE A 549 -31.38 -26.12 7.87
C ILE A 549 -30.37 -26.28 6.73
N LEU A 550 -29.16 -25.75 6.89
CA LEU A 550 -28.10 -25.85 5.88
C LEU A 550 -27.74 -27.32 5.57
N PHE A 551 -27.60 -28.17 6.58
CA PHE A 551 -27.30 -29.59 6.35
C PHE A 551 -28.47 -30.34 5.71
N TRP A 552 -29.72 -30.04 6.08
CA TRP A 552 -30.90 -30.62 5.42
C TRP A 552 -31.00 -30.20 3.94
N GLN A 553 -30.57 -28.98 3.58
CA GLN A 553 -30.53 -28.54 2.19
C GLN A 553 -29.58 -29.39 1.33
N GLN A 554 -28.52 -29.98 1.91
CA GLN A 554 -27.64 -30.93 1.22
C GLN A 554 -28.36 -32.22 0.82
N HIS A 555 -29.48 -32.57 1.44
CA HIS A 555 -30.28 -33.74 1.05
C HIS A 555 -31.42 -33.37 0.09
N ARG A 556 -31.85 -32.09 0.07
CA ARG A 556 -32.94 -31.60 -0.80
C ARG A 556 -32.46 -31.17 -2.20
N LYS A 557 -31.27 -30.58 -2.34
CA LYS A 557 -30.75 -30.02 -3.62
C LYS A 557 -30.13 -31.05 -4.57
N TYR A 558 -29.87 -32.29 -4.12
CA TYR A 558 -29.13 -33.29 -4.88
C TYR A 558 -29.98 -34.18 -5.81
N ARG A 559 -31.21 -33.75 -6.18
CA ARG A 559 -31.94 -34.41 -7.26
C ARG A 559 -31.50 -34.00 -8.67
N ASP A 560 -30.85 -32.84 -8.89
CA ASP A 560 -30.54 -32.38 -10.28
C ASP A 560 -29.28 -31.48 -10.49
N ALA A 561 -28.30 -31.38 -9.57
CA ALA A 561 -27.11 -30.51 -9.76
C ALA A 561 -25.79 -31.28 -9.99
N LYS A 562 -25.00 -30.83 -10.98
CA LYS A 562 -23.63 -31.29 -11.28
C LYS A 562 -22.60 -30.75 -10.26
N GLU A 563 -21.78 -31.67 -9.75
CA GLU A 563 -20.48 -31.51 -9.05
C GLU A 563 -20.42 -30.89 -7.62
N SER A 564 -20.43 -31.79 -6.62
CA SER A 564 -19.43 -31.89 -5.52
C SER A 564 -19.56 -31.19 -4.14
N ASP A 565 -20.74 -30.84 -3.61
CA ASP A 565 -20.84 -30.72 -2.14
C ASP A 565 -20.99 -32.10 -1.52
N ALA A 566 -19.91 -32.60 -0.91
CA ALA A 566 -19.97 -33.83 -0.13
C ALA A 566 -21.01 -33.68 0.99
N ILE A 567 -21.99 -34.60 1.03
CA ILE A 567 -22.91 -34.75 2.16
C ILE A 567 -22.06 -34.94 3.42
N LEU A 568 -22.12 -33.98 4.34
CA LEU A 568 -21.26 -34.00 5.53
C LEU A 568 -21.81 -34.89 6.64
N LEU A 569 -23.13 -35.08 6.66
CA LEU A 569 -23.88 -35.84 7.65
C LEU A 569 -25.03 -36.59 6.98
N ASP A 570 -25.16 -37.87 7.31
CA ASP A 570 -26.27 -38.71 6.84
C ASP A 570 -27.59 -38.33 7.51
N GLU A 571 -28.72 -38.70 6.90
CA GLU A 571 -30.06 -38.35 7.42
C GLU A 571 -30.30 -38.82 8.86
N ASN A 572 -29.78 -39.99 9.26
CA ASN A 572 -29.93 -40.50 10.63
C ASN A 572 -29.19 -39.64 11.66
N HIS A 573 -28.02 -39.10 11.30
CA HIS A 573 -27.30 -38.14 12.13
C HIS A 573 -28.11 -36.85 12.27
N LEU A 574 -28.69 -36.35 11.17
CA LEU A 574 -29.52 -35.14 11.18
C LEU A 574 -30.78 -35.30 12.04
N LYS A 575 -31.49 -36.43 11.92
CA LYS A 575 -32.65 -36.75 12.77
C LYS A 575 -32.28 -36.75 14.26
N THR A 576 -31.14 -37.34 14.62
CA THR A 576 -30.67 -37.35 16.01
C THR A 576 -30.35 -35.94 16.52
N LEU A 577 -29.70 -35.11 15.70
CA LEU A 577 -29.42 -33.71 16.07
C LEU A 577 -30.71 -32.89 16.17
N GLN A 578 -31.67 -33.12 15.27
CA GLN A 578 -32.99 -32.50 15.29
C GLN A 578 -33.73 -32.79 16.59
N GLU A 579 -33.73 -34.04 17.06
CA GLU A 579 -34.33 -34.42 18.36
C GLU A 579 -33.69 -33.64 19.52
N ILE A 580 -32.36 -33.52 19.54
CA ILE A 580 -31.65 -32.72 20.56
C ILE A 580 -32.07 -31.25 20.52
N VAL A 581 -32.25 -30.68 19.33
CA VAL A 581 -32.69 -29.28 19.18
C VAL A 581 -34.14 -29.11 19.61
N LEU A 582 -35.03 -30.05 19.27
CA LEU A 582 -36.43 -30.04 19.72
C LEU A 582 -36.55 -30.06 21.24
N ASP A 583 -35.78 -30.92 21.91
CA ASP A 583 -35.75 -30.97 23.38
C ASP A 583 -35.27 -29.64 23.98
N LYS A 584 -34.32 -28.97 23.31
CA LYS A 584 -33.85 -27.64 23.74
C LYS A 584 -34.86 -26.53 23.48
N ILE A 585 -35.62 -26.60 22.38
CA ILE A 585 -36.71 -25.67 22.11
C ILE A 585 -37.78 -25.83 23.19
N ARG A 586 -38.21 -27.07 23.48
CA ARG A 586 -39.19 -27.37 24.55
C ARG A 586 -38.71 -26.89 25.91
N LYS A 587 -37.44 -27.12 26.24
CA LYS A 587 -36.84 -26.58 27.47
C LYS A 587 -36.84 -25.04 27.51
N ALA A 588 -36.55 -24.37 26.39
CA ALA A 588 -36.60 -22.91 26.32
C ALA A 588 -38.03 -22.36 26.38
N VAL A 589 -39.03 -23.14 25.97
CA VAL A 589 -40.45 -22.84 26.21
C VAL A 589 -40.74 -22.89 27.71
N GLU A 590 -40.36 -23.97 28.39
CA GLU A 590 -40.55 -24.15 29.84
C GLU A 590 -39.86 -23.05 30.66
N GLU A 591 -38.65 -22.64 30.26
CA GLU A 591 -37.88 -21.57 30.92
C GLU A 591 -38.35 -20.16 30.52
N GLY A 592 -39.27 -20.03 29.56
CA GLY A 592 -39.74 -18.74 29.02
C GLY A 592 -38.69 -17.97 28.23
N SER A 593 -37.58 -18.60 27.86
CA SER A 593 -36.44 -17.96 27.18
C SER A 593 -36.57 -17.95 25.65
N LEU A 594 -37.43 -18.80 25.07
CA LEU A 594 -37.61 -18.93 23.62
C LEU A 594 -37.97 -17.59 22.95
N LEU A 595 -38.82 -16.76 23.58
CA LEU A 595 -39.22 -15.47 23.02
C LEU A 595 -38.04 -14.52 22.78
N ASN A 596 -36.95 -14.69 23.53
CA ASN A 596 -35.78 -13.83 23.47
C ASN A 596 -34.75 -14.25 22.43
N THR A 597 -34.92 -15.40 21.76
CA THR A 597 -33.97 -15.87 20.75
C THR A 597 -33.94 -14.93 19.54
N PRO A 598 -32.78 -14.81 18.85
CA PRO A 598 -32.72 -14.14 17.56
C PRO A 598 -33.51 -14.93 16.52
N SER A 599 -34.03 -14.23 15.51
CA SER A 599 -34.72 -14.83 14.36
C SER A 599 -35.78 -15.89 14.72
N LEU A 600 -36.57 -15.60 15.78
CA LEU A 600 -37.66 -16.47 16.27
C LEU A 600 -38.56 -17.04 15.15
N PRO A 601 -38.97 -16.29 14.10
CA PRO A 601 -39.81 -16.84 13.04
C PRO A 601 -39.21 -18.09 12.36
N VAL A 602 -37.88 -18.12 12.18
CA VAL A 602 -37.17 -19.28 11.60
C VAL A 602 -37.26 -20.48 12.54
N ILE A 603 -37.08 -20.26 13.85
CA ILE A 603 -37.18 -21.32 14.86
C ILE A 603 -38.60 -21.88 14.91
N LEU A 604 -39.64 -21.03 14.91
CA LEU A 604 -41.03 -21.47 14.94
C LEU A 604 -41.40 -22.28 13.70
N HIS A 605 -40.96 -21.83 12.53
CA HIS A 605 -41.16 -22.57 11.29
C HIS A 605 -40.52 -23.96 11.37
N GLN A 606 -39.24 -24.06 11.79
CA GLN A 606 -38.60 -25.37 11.90
C GLN A 606 -39.17 -26.24 13.01
N TRP A 607 -39.56 -25.66 14.15
CA TRP A 607 -40.22 -26.41 15.22
C TRP A 607 -41.52 -27.05 14.71
N ARG A 608 -42.32 -26.31 13.92
CA ARG A 608 -43.53 -26.84 13.28
C ARG A 608 -43.22 -27.98 12.31
N GLU A 609 -42.19 -27.82 11.47
CA GLU A 609 -41.81 -28.85 10.50
C GLU A 609 -41.22 -30.11 11.15
N TRP A 610 -40.59 -29.96 12.33
CA TRP A 610 -39.85 -31.04 13.00
C TRP A 610 -40.65 -31.75 14.09
N ALA A 611 -41.66 -31.11 14.66
CA ALA A 611 -42.52 -31.63 15.73
C ALA A 611 -44.01 -31.62 15.31
N ASN A 612 -44.92 -31.81 16.27
CA ASN A 612 -46.35 -31.63 16.01
C ASN A 612 -46.68 -30.13 15.91
N GLU A 613 -47.41 -29.74 14.87
CA GLU A 613 -47.88 -28.37 14.63
C GLU A 613 -48.70 -27.82 15.82
N ASP A 614 -49.41 -28.68 16.55
CA ASP A 614 -50.19 -28.28 17.73
C ASP A 614 -49.31 -27.68 18.85
N GLU A 615 -48.12 -28.23 19.09
CA GLU A 615 -47.20 -27.75 20.15
C GLU A 615 -46.84 -26.27 19.94
N VAL A 616 -46.53 -25.91 18.69
CA VAL A 616 -46.13 -24.54 18.30
C VAL A 616 -47.31 -23.59 18.40
N LYS A 617 -48.48 -24.01 17.91
CA LYS A 617 -49.70 -23.18 17.93
C LYS A 617 -50.17 -22.92 19.35
N GLU A 618 -50.09 -23.89 20.24
CA GLU A 618 -50.41 -23.72 21.67
C GLU A 618 -49.48 -22.70 22.33
N TRP A 619 -48.17 -22.80 22.08
CA TRP A 619 -47.21 -21.84 22.59
C TRP A 619 -47.46 -20.43 22.04
N VAL A 620 -47.61 -20.27 20.73
CA VAL A 620 -47.90 -18.95 20.12
C VAL A 620 -49.19 -18.37 20.68
N LYS A 621 -50.22 -19.20 20.89
CA LYS A 621 -51.47 -18.77 21.53
C LYS A 621 -51.21 -18.24 22.93
N GLU A 622 -50.46 -18.94 23.78
CA GLU A 622 -50.08 -18.47 25.13
C GLU A 622 -49.37 -17.10 25.08
N ILE A 623 -48.40 -16.94 24.16
CA ILE A 623 -47.67 -15.69 23.96
C ILE A 623 -48.60 -14.54 23.55
N VAL A 624 -49.51 -14.78 22.60
CA VAL A 624 -50.47 -13.79 22.09
C VAL A 624 -51.53 -13.42 23.14
N PHE A 625 -51.85 -14.30 24.08
CA PHE A 625 -52.76 -13.99 25.19
C PHE A 625 -52.14 -13.03 26.21
N SER A 626 -50.81 -13.04 26.37
CA SER A 626 -50.13 -12.15 27.32
C SER A 626 -49.98 -10.73 26.78
N ASP A 627 -50.47 -9.75 27.54
CA ASP A 627 -50.30 -8.31 27.23
C ASP A 627 -48.83 -7.87 27.20
N GLU A 628 -47.97 -8.55 27.97
CA GLU A 628 -46.52 -8.27 28.04
C GLU A 628 -45.75 -8.96 26.92
N LYS A 629 -46.07 -10.23 26.61
CA LYS A 629 -45.30 -11.02 25.64
C LYS A 629 -45.70 -10.75 24.19
N LEU A 630 -46.97 -10.44 23.90
CA LEU A 630 -47.45 -10.18 22.54
C LEU A 630 -46.69 -9.05 21.81
N PRO A 631 -46.48 -7.86 22.42
CA PRO A 631 -45.71 -6.80 21.78
C PRO A 631 -44.28 -7.24 21.46
N ILE A 632 -43.61 -7.93 22.39
CA ILE A 632 -42.27 -8.48 22.18
C ILE A 632 -42.27 -9.47 21.02
N PHE A 633 -43.24 -10.37 20.97
CA PHE A 633 -43.41 -11.36 19.90
C PHE A 633 -43.49 -10.69 18.52
N LEU A 634 -44.35 -9.68 18.37
CA LEU A 634 -44.48 -8.96 17.10
C LEU A 634 -43.19 -8.27 16.66
N THR A 635 -42.37 -7.77 17.59
CA THR A 635 -41.07 -7.17 17.22
C THR A 635 -40.12 -8.17 16.55
N LYS A 636 -40.31 -9.48 16.76
CA LYS A 636 -39.49 -10.54 16.14
C LYS A 636 -39.83 -10.78 14.67
N PHE A 637 -40.98 -10.27 14.20
CA PHE A 637 -41.42 -10.35 12.80
C PHE A 637 -41.17 -9.06 12.02
N LEU A 638 -40.56 -8.05 12.66
CA LEU A 638 -40.17 -6.82 11.99
C LEU A 638 -39.03 -7.08 10.99
N GLN A 639 -39.27 -6.71 9.74
CA GLN A 639 -38.29 -6.76 8.66
C GLN A 639 -37.95 -5.34 8.20
N LYS A 640 -36.67 -5.08 7.93
CA LYS A 640 -36.22 -3.83 7.30
C LYS A 640 -36.41 -3.95 5.79
N THR A 641 -37.12 -3.00 5.22
CA THR A 641 -37.28 -2.85 3.78
C THR A 641 -36.78 -1.48 3.35
N VAL A 642 -36.29 -1.44 2.13
CA VAL A 642 -35.55 -0.31 1.60
C VAL A 642 -36.25 0.17 0.33
N SER A 643 -36.65 1.44 0.27
CA SER A 643 -37.26 2.04 -0.92
C SER A 643 -36.37 3.12 -1.52
N TRP A 644 -36.43 3.21 -2.85
CA TRP A 644 -35.80 4.26 -3.64
C TRP A 644 -36.86 5.08 -4.37
N THR A 645 -36.65 6.39 -4.35
CA THR A 645 -37.27 7.31 -5.32
C THR A 645 -36.16 7.84 -6.20
N GLU A 646 -36.39 7.92 -7.51
CA GLU A 646 -35.42 8.31 -8.56
C GLU A 646 -34.73 9.68 -8.28
N THR A 647 -35.26 10.47 -7.35
CA THR A 647 -34.81 11.81 -6.97
C THR A 647 -34.05 11.88 -5.64
N SER A 648 -34.00 10.81 -4.84
CA SER A 648 -33.33 10.82 -3.53
C SER A 648 -31.93 10.22 -3.57
N ARG A 649 -30.93 10.94 -3.05
CA ARG A 649 -29.58 10.40 -2.80
C ARG A 649 -29.49 9.57 -1.52
N ALA A 650 -30.55 9.55 -0.72
CA ALA A 650 -30.62 8.84 0.55
C ALA A 650 -31.64 7.72 0.46
N THR A 651 -31.25 6.55 0.96
CA THR A 651 -32.08 5.36 1.01
C THR A 651 -33.10 5.48 2.13
N ASN A 652 -34.39 5.32 1.84
CA ASN A 652 -35.42 5.29 2.88
C ASN A 652 -35.56 3.86 3.41
N ILE A 653 -35.25 3.66 4.70
CA ILE A 653 -35.47 2.39 5.40
C ILE A 653 -36.82 2.49 6.08
N TYR A 654 -37.73 1.57 5.77
CA TYR A 654 -39.00 1.40 6.45
C TYR A 654 -39.08 -0.01 7.04
N TRP A 655 -39.86 -0.15 8.09
CA TRP A 655 -40.10 -1.44 8.72
C TRP A 655 -41.44 -2.00 8.25
N GLN A 656 -41.51 -3.30 8.04
CA GLN A 656 -42.75 -4.00 7.70
C GLN A 656 -42.85 -5.34 8.44
N ILE A 657 -44.06 -5.92 8.44
CA ILE A 657 -44.32 -7.28 8.93
C ILE A 657 -44.97 -8.05 7.78
N ASP A 658 -44.32 -9.12 7.31
CA ASP A 658 -44.92 -10.03 6.34
C ASP A 658 -45.89 -10.98 7.06
N LEU A 659 -47.19 -10.78 6.81
CA LEU A 659 -48.27 -11.55 7.43
C LEU A 659 -48.18 -13.05 7.13
N ASN A 660 -47.53 -13.46 6.04
CA ASN A 660 -47.41 -14.89 5.69
C ASN A 660 -46.61 -15.67 6.74
N TRP A 661 -45.65 -15.02 7.39
CA TRP A 661 -44.90 -15.64 8.49
C TRP A 661 -45.75 -15.84 9.77
N LEU A 662 -46.90 -15.17 9.89
CA LEU A 662 -47.77 -15.25 11.07
C LEU A 662 -48.98 -16.17 10.85
N LYS A 663 -49.54 -16.21 9.63
CA LYS A 663 -50.75 -16.99 9.28
C LYS A 663 -50.64 -18.47 9.64
N ASP A 664 -49.43 -18.99 9.56
CA ASP A 664 -49.09 -20.38 9.83
C ASP A 664 -49.22 -20.77 11.31
N PHE A 665 -49.18 -19.78 12.22
CA PHE A 665 -49.14 -20.03 13.66
C PHE A 665 -50.35 -19.48 14.41
N ILE A 666 -51.00 -18.42 13.90
CA ILE A 666 -52.10 -17.75 14.59
C ILE A 666 -53.13 -17.19 13.59
N ASN A 667 -54.41 -17.24 13.98
CA ASN A 667 -55.47 -16.54 13.25
C ASN A 667 -55.24 -15.02 13.34
N LEU A 668 -55.11 -14.37 12.18
CA LEU A 668 -54.77 -12.95 12.12
C LEU A 668 -55.87 -12.03 12.67
N ASP A 669 -57.16 -12.39 12.57
CA ASP A 669 -58.26 -11.58 13.08
C ASP A 669 -58.29 -11.62 14.62
N PHE A 670 -57.96 -12.77 15.20
CA PHE A 670 -57.75 -12.89 16.64
C PHE A 670 -56.55 -12.05 17.11
N LEU A 671 -55.44 -12.09 16.38
CA LEU A 671 -54.25 -11.29 16.68
C LEU A 671 -54.52 -9.79 16.58
N GLU A 672 -55.29 -9.35 15.58
CA GLU A 672 -55.78 -7.97 15.42
C GLU A 672 -56.60 -7.52 16.61
N LYS A 673 -57.56 -8.33 17.05
CA LYS A 673 -58.37 -8.03 18.24
C LYS A 673 -57.50 -7.79 19.47
N ARG A 674 -56.52 -8.68 19.72
CA ARG A 674 -55.59 -8.54 20.85
C ARG A 674 -54.71 -7.29 20.74
N CYS A 675 -54.23 -6.97 19.54
CA CYS A 675 -53.47 -5.74 19.31
C CYS A 675 -54.30 -4.48 19.61
N ASN A 676 -55.57 -4.45 19.19
CA ASN A 676 -56.48 -3.34 19.47
C ASN A 676 -56.82 -3.22 20.96
N GLU A 677 -56.97 -4.34 21.68
CA GLU A 677 -57.16 -4.35 23.14
C GLU A 677 -55.97 -3.73 23.87
N ILE A 678 -54.73 -4.07 23.48
CA ILE A 678 -53.50 -3.46 24.02
C ILE A 678 -53.48 -1.95 23.74
N LEU A 679 -53.81 -1.52 22.51
CA LEU A 679 -53.85 -0.11 22.14
C LEU A 679 -55.03 0.67 22.74
N SER A 680 -56.01 0.01 23.33
CA SER A 680 -57.14 0.65 24.01
C SER A 680 -56.89 0.85 25.51
N ASN A 681 -55.76 0.35 26.03
CA ASN A 681 -55.40 0.44 27.44
C ASN A 681 -54.17 1.34 27.65
N ASP A 682 -54.42 2.60 28.04
CA ASP A 682 -53.38 3.61 28.24
C ASP A 682 -52.30 3.20 29.25
N SER A 683 -52.64 2.38 30.26
CA SER A 683 -51.64 1.92 31.23
C SER A 683 -50.65 0.93 30.63
N ILE A 684 -51.09 0.08 29.69
CA ILE A 684 -50.23 -0.89 28.99
C ILE A 684 -49.38 -0.18 27.95
N ILE A 685 -49.97 0.73 27.16
CA ILE A 685 -49.23 1.52 26.15
C ILE A 685 -48.11 2.33 26.78
N GLY A 686 -48.34 2.88 27.98
CA GLY A 686 -47.34 3.63 28.74
C GLY A 686 -46.09 2.81 29.08
N THR A 687 -46.20 1.49 29.20
CA THR A 687 -45.08 0.58 29.50
C THR A 687 -44.36 0.03 28.28
N LEU A 688 -44.90 0.20 27.06
CA LEU A 688 -44.30 -0.33 25.85
C LEU A 688 -43.14 0.52 25.33
N GLU A 689 -42.09 -0.14 24.85
CA GLU A 689 -40.99 0.47 24.11
C GLU A 689 -41.45 0.97 22.74
N ASP A 690 -40.74 1.94 22.16
CA ASP A 690 -41.08 2.50 20.85
C ASP A 690 -41.10 1.45 19.73
N LYS A 691 -40.18 0.48 19.79
CA LYS A 691 -40.13 -0.63 18.82
C LYS A 691 -41.34 -1.56 18.94
N GLN A 692 -41.84 -1.78 20.15
CA GLN A 692 -43.03 -2.60 20.39
C GLN A 692 -44.29 -1.89 19.88
N LYS A 693 -44.44 -0.59 20.17
CA LYS A 693 -45.52 0.25 19.63
C LYS A 693 -45.51 0.25 18.10
N LEU A 694 -44.32 0.37 17.50
CA LEU A 694 -44.13 0.32 16.05
C LEU A 694 -44.57 -1.03 15.48
N ALA A 695 -44.17 -2.15 16.10
CA ALA A 695 -44.54 -3.49 15.63
C ALA A 695 -46.05 -3.71 15.60
N ILE A 696 -46.76 -3.32 16.67
CA ILE A 696 -48.22 -3.43 16.74
C ILE A 696 -48.87 -2.59 15.63
N ARG A 697 -48.46 -1.33 15.47
CA ARG A 697 -49.01 -0.44 14.45
C ARG A 697 -48.77 -0.95 13.03
N LEU A 698 -47.57 -1.47 12.75
CA LEU A 698 -47.23 -2.01 11.43
C LEU A 698 -48.02 -3.28 11.12
N PHE A 699 -48.19 -4.17 12.09
CA PHE A 699 -49.03 -5.36 11.93
C PHE A 699 -50.48 -4.97 11.56
N LEU A 700 -51.08 -4.04 12.31
CA LEU A 700 -52.45 -3.56 12.05
C LEU A 700 -52.55 -2.92 10.66
N ASN A 701 -51.59 -2.07 10.29
CA ASN A 701 -51.57 -1.40 8.99
C ASN A 701 -51.47 -2.40 7.81
N GLU A 702 -50.57 -3.38 7.89
CA GLU A 702 -50.43 -4.41 6.85
C GLU A 702 -51.69 -5.31 6.77
N LYS A 703 -52.34 -5.58 7.90
CA LYS A 703 -53.61 -6.31 7.93
C LYS A 703 -54.75 -5.54 7.25
N THR A 704 -54.86 -4.22 7.49
CA THR A 704 -55.83 -3.37 6.79
C THR A 704 -55.58 -3.33 5.28
N LYS A 705 -54.32 -3.13 4.85
CA LYS A 705 -53.96 -3.14 3.41
C LYS A 705 -54.29 -4.47 2.73
N SER A 706 -54.07 -5.60 3.42
CA SER A 706 -54.40 -6.93 2.88
C SER A 706 -55.89 -7.14 2.67
N LEU A 707 -56.76 -6.45 3.42
CA LEU A 707 -58.22 -6.50 3.24
C LEU A 707 -58.66 -5.67 2.02
N ASP A 708 -58.06 -4.50 1.83
CA ASP A 708 -58.30 -3.61 0.69
C ASP A 708 -57.86 -4.25 -0.65
N SER A 709 -56.72 -4.96 -0.68
CA SER A 709 -56.27 -5.67 -1.88
C SER A 709 -57.16 -6.88 -2.24
N SER A 710 -57.72 -7.57 -1.22
CA SER A 710 -58.63 -8.70 -1.44
C SER A 710 -60.03 -8.30 -1.91
N THR A 711 -60.43 -7.04 -1.69
CA THR A 711 -61.69 -6.48 -2.20
C THR A 711 -61.59 -5.95 -3.62
N GLU A 712 -60.39 -5.54 -4.08
CA GLU A 712 -60.16 -5.19 -5.50
C GLU A 712 -60.07 -6.41 -6.45
N GLU A 713 -59.56 -7.56 -5.99
CA GLU A 713 -59.54 -8.80 -6.81
C GLU A 713 -60.92 -9.43 -6.99
N GLN A 714 -61.84 -9.26 -6.04
CA GLN A 714 -63.23 -9.72 -6.20
C GLN A 714 -64.10 -8.79 -7.08
N GLY A 715 -63.58 -7.64 -7.49
CA GLY A 715 -64.26 -6.69 -8.38
C GLY A 715 -63.98 -6.88 -9.88
N LYS A 716 -63.21 -7.90 -10.28
CA LYS A 716 -62.85 -8.15 -11.70
C LYS A 716 -63.56 -9.33 -12.37
N ASP A 717 -64.36 -10.09 -11.63
CA ASP A 717 -65.24 -11.15 -12.17
C ASP A 717 -66.73 -10.78 -11.97
N GLY A 718 -67.11 -9.57 -12.41
CA GLY A 718 -68.49 -9.07 -12.41
C GLY A 718 -68.92 -8.59 -13.79
#